data_AF-A0A6J2TFD9-F1
#
_entry.id   AF-A0A6J2TFD9-F1
#
_cell.length_a   1.000
_cell.length_b   1.000
_cell.length_c   1.000
_cell.angle_alpha   90.00
_cell.angle_beta   90.00
_cell.angle_gamma   90.00
#
_symmetry.space_group_name_H-M   'P 1'
#
loop_
_entity.id
_entity.type
_entity.pdbx_description
1 polymer ?
#
loop_
_entity_poly.entity_id
_entity_poly.type
_entity_poly.pdbx_seq_one_letter_code
_entity_poly.pdbx_strand_id
1 'polypeptide(L)'
;MCQKMNRLGQQLLLLLLLLLLFFLVLVPSARAAVCGSMDLQRPEDFAKLRNCSFVEGHVRIANIEVPANGNLTELRSELLEIRDYLMIYRLNGLLTLQSLFPRLRLIRGESLLFDQYALAIYQNRNLRELGFVQLRRIQRGDIRIESNPRLCFVETVDWVYLLANTTQQHYSIKHNISPNLCPVCDGLSADYGYRQNTTQSCWNLNSSQLRYTPPRTSDCPTECGLTGCDVAGKCCNSNCLTGCSAENCKLCANLYHNGSCVDQCVDSYRYRSECVSFKECRDLGNIPLARGNRCLKECPNKEPPKQGINGTLHCEMACRGTFYVRRASDLWPLQDCIAINGSLIIELVDIKEKIIPVLEQTLSDIKEITGYLKIQRSAQLLSLTFFKNLDTIRGDVLIQNKYAFYVVDNHHLEHIWPSNRQVAIQKGSIFFHLNPRLCYEKILKLEPMLKGAQKISIADVSPNSNGERIICGKAVRTLEATIEDLNSTAVRIAVSLMSWEDIETLIGYSYHYMESPHRNVTRFDGRHGCGHDNWLMDVSPTKNRRHVITGLRPYTQYAFFVKTLTRTDYHMQIDAYSDILYFRTLPSKPSPVAHLYCTSQLSTKVLLNWWPPRRPNGAISKYMISSVWLNVSKAEANSKNYFSFKPAKYSECLCNDLEPYNSGPQPEDENYYNKEQITYEDALPNLIYVSRNSNNSKNEKFHKVKDFADLIADPKVSLNDSVNDVSTTTPAPLSKNDTTGERNQTSEEQSESQLEAKAAQQYELYRLQVEQRVRLAQDTGIEDFVISKPAPPCADVHASVSQQLEGKCVVAEELEGIEVSGSQHYYWLEGLKPEQVYRISIRACVKDVVNGCSKPFEIRTQTTSRTVEEFVQGY
;
A
#
# COMPACT_ATOMS: atom_id res chain seq x y z
N MET A 1 -30.38 24.19 80.05
CA MET A 1 -30.05 25.10 78.92
C MET A 1 -28.89 24.59 78.05
N CYS A 2 -27.84 23.94 78.62
CA CYS A 2 -26.69 23.45 77.84
C CYS A 2 -26.96 22.32 76.83
N GLN A 3 -27.94 21.45 77.04
CA GLN A 3 -28.26 20.37 76.07
C GLN A 3 -28.99 20.84 74.80
N LYS A 4 -29.67 22.00 74.83
CA LYS A 4 -30.33 22.58 73.64
C LYS A 4 -29.34 23.28 72.71
N MET A 5 -28.24 23.84 73.25
CA MET A 5 -27.22 24.51 72.44
C MET A 5 -26.35 23.54 71.64
N ASN A 6 -26.04 22.34 72.17
CA ASN A 6 -25.25 21.34 71.44
C ASN A 6 -26.02 20.70 70.27
N ARG A 7 -27.34 20.50 70.39
CA ARG A 7 -28.16 20.00 69.27
C ARG A 7 -28.31 21.02 68.15
N LEU A 8 -28.43 22.31 68.48
CA LEU A 8 -28.44 23.37 67.45
C LEU A 8 -27.10 23.47 66.74
N GLY A 9 -25.98 23.39 67.46
CA GLY A 9 -24.64 23.42 66.87
C GLY A 9 -24.37 22.23 65.94
N GLN A 10 -24.78 21.02 66.32
CA GLN A 10 -24.63 19.84 65.46
C GLN A 10 -25.55 19.87 64.24
N GLN A 11 -26.78 20.38 64.37
CA GLN A 11 -27.68 20.55 63.22
C GLN A 11 -27.19 21.64 62.26
N LEU A 12 -26.63 22.73 62.77
CA LEU A 12 -26.04 23.79 61.93
C LEU A 12 -24.81 23.28 61.17
N LEU A 13 -23.97 22.47 61.82
CA LEU A 13 -22.79 21.86 61.19
C LEU A 13 -23.19 20.86 60.12
N LEU A 14 -24.23 20.04 60.36
CA LEU A 14 -24.76 19.11 59.36
C LEU A 14 -25.38 19.86 58.17
N LEU A 15 -26.10 20.95 58.41
CA LEU A 15 -26.67 21.78 57.34
C LEU A 15 -25.58 22.45 56.52
N LEU A 16 -24.51 22.94 57.15
CA LEU A 16 -23.34 23.52 56.47
C LEU A 16 -22.59 22.47 55.64
N LEU A 17 -22.42 21.25 56.15
CA LEU A 17 -21.83 20.13 55.41
C LEU A 17 -22.72 19.70 54.23
N LEU A 18 -24.03 19.64 54.41
CA LEU A 18 -24.99 19.35 53.34
C LEU A 18 -25.04 20.47 52.29
N LEU A 19 -24.95 21.73 52.69
CA LEU A 19 -24.82 22.87 51.78
C LEU A 19 -23.49 22.84 51.01
N LEU A 20 -22.37 22.52 51.67
CA LEU A 20 -21.06 22.33 51.03
C LEU A 20 -21.06 21.16 50.04
N LEU A 21 -21.71 20.05 50.39
CA LEU A 21 -21.91 18.90 49.50
C LEU A 21 -22.84 19.26 48.32
N PHE A 22 -23.88 20.06 48.55
CA PHE A 22 -24.79 20.52 47.50
C PHE A 22 -24.11 21.51 46.53
N PHE A 23 -23.23 22.39 47.03
CA PHE A 23 -22.39 23.27 46.21
C PHE A 23 -21.27 22.51 45.47
N LEU A 24 -20.77 21.39 46.01
CA LEU A 24 -19.84 20.49 45.31
C LEU A 24 -20.53 19.68 44.20
N VAL A 25 -21.82 19.38 44.33
CA VAL A 25 -22.63 18.68 43.30
C VAL A 25 -23.15 19.63 42.21
N LEU A 26 -23.20 20.94 42.47
CA LEU A 26 -23.65 21.98 41.54
C LEU A 26 -22.53 22.87 40.99
N VAL A 27 -21.30 22.37 40.88
CA VAL A 27 -20.37 22.94 39.90
C VAL A 27 -20.77 22.36 38.54
N PRO A 28 -21.42 23.12 37.63
CA PRO A 28 -21.49 22.68 36.26
C PRO A 28 -20.05 22.58 35.78
N SER A 29 -19.56 21.36 35.53
CA SER A 29 -18.35 21.16 34.76
C SER A 29 -18.48 22.02 33.52
N ALA A 30 -17.67 23.08 33.42
CA ALA A 30 -17.72 24.03 32.33
C ALA A 30 -17.60 23.20 31.03
N ARG A 31 -18.71 23.04 30.31
CA ARG A 31 -18.72 22.33 29.03
C ARG A 31 -17.67 23.02 28.16
N ALA A 32 -16.61 22.30 27.82
CA ALA A 32 -15.58 22.76 26.90
C ALA A 32 -16.27 23.32 25.65
N ALA A 33 -16.11 24.62 25.39
CA ALA A 33 -16.83 25.27 24.31
C ALA A 33 -16.15 24.93 22.98
N VAL A 34 -16.97 24.50 22.03
CA VAL A 34 -16.56 24.10 20.68
C VAL A 34 -16.90 25.21 19.71
N CYS A 35 -15.96 25.55 18.83
CA CYS A 35 -16.14 26.59 17.83
C CYS A 35 -15.83 26.06 16.43
N GLY A 36 -16.39 26.70 15.40
CA GLY A 36 -16.06 26.42 14.00
C GLY A 36 -14.72 27.04 13.58
N SER A 37 -14.43 26.97 12.27
CA SER A 37 -13.26 27.62 11.65
C SER A 37 -13.21 29.12 11.97
N MET A 38 -12.01 29.65 12.20
CA MET A 38 -11.78 31.04 12.57
C MET A 38 -10.71 31.70 11.69
N ASP A 39 -11.10 32.81 11.07
CA ASP A 39 -10.20 33.76 10.42
C ASP A 39 -10.11 35.03 11.28
N LEU A 40 -8.93 35.29 11.84
CA LEU A 40 -8.64 36.48 12.63
C LEU A 40 -7.85 37.47 11.76
N GLN A 41 -8.44 38.64 11.54
CA GLN A 41 -7.83 39.71 10.74
C GLN A 41 -7.69 41.02 11.52
N ARG A 42 -8.37 41.15 12.67
CA ARG A 42 -8.29 42.31 13.57
C ARG A 42 -7.95 41.89 15.00
N PRO A 43 -7.31 42.74 15.81
CA PRO A 43 -7.02 42.45 17.21
C PRO A 43 -8.26 42.10 18.05
N GLU A 44 -9.43 42.66 17.73
CA GLU A 44 -10.68 42.35 18.45
C GLU A 44 -11.15 40.90 18.24
N ASP A 45 -10.76 40.27 17.12
CA ASP A 45 -11.18 38.91 16.78
C ASP A 45 -10.60 37.87 17.75
N PHE A 46 -9.53 38.19 18.48
CA PHE A 46 -8.96 37.31 19.51
C PHE A 46 -9.96 36.99 20.64
N ALA A 47 -10.98 37.83 20.86
CA ALA A 47 -12.06 37.53 21.80
C ALA A 47 -12.81 36.23 21.46
N LYS A 48 -12.86 35.84 20.18
CA LYS A 48 -13.50 34.60 19.70
C LYS A 48 -12.79 33.35 20.23
N LEU A 49 -11.47 33.44 20.48
CA LEU A 49 -10.67 32.32 20.99
C LEU A 49 -10.73 32.15 22.51
N ARG A 50 -11.21 33.16 23.26
CA ARG A 50 -11.13 33.19 24.73
C ARG A 50 -11.95 32.10 25.40
N ASN A 51 -13.16 31.86 24.89
CA ASN A 51 -14.07 30.82 25.42
C ASN A 51 -13.97 29.51 24.64
N CYS A 52 -13.04 29.39 23.69
CA CYS A 52 -12.94 28.23 22.82
C CYS A 52 -11.90 27.23 23.31
N SER A 53 -12.32 26.00 23.62
CA SER A 53 -11.41 24.92 24.00
C SER A 53 -11.08 23.99 22.83
N PHE A 54 -11.96 23.89 21.84
CA PHE A 54 -11.78 23.03 20.67
C PHE A 54 -12.30 23.70 19.39
N VAL A 55 -11.48 23.69 18.34
CA VAL A 55 -11.84 24.25 17.03
C VAL A 55 -12.12 23.11 16.03
N GLU A 56 -13.38 22.96 15.63
CA GLU A 56 -13.82 22.14 14.49
C GLU A 56 -13.60 22.91 13.19
N GLY A 57 -12.34 22.97 12.77
CA GLY A 57 -11.93 23.70 11.59
C GLY A 57 -10.48 24.12 11.64
N HIS A 58 -10.15 25.19 10.91
CA HIS A 58 -8.84 25.83 10.92
C HIS A 58 -8.83 27.12 11.75
N VAL A 59 -7.62 27.53 12.15
CA VAL A 59 -7.37 28.85 12.75
C VAL A 59 -6.36 29.59 11.87
N ARG A 60 -6.78 30.72 11.30
CA ARG A 60 -5.93 31.59 10.47
C ARG A 60 -5.80 32.94 11.13
N ILE A 61 -4.56 33.39 11.31
CA ILE A 61 -4.22 34.70 11.86
C ILE A 61 -3.38 35.40 10.82
N ALA A 62 -3.91 36.48 10.24
CA ALA A 62 -3.27 37.15 9.12
C ALA A 62 -3.32 38.67 9.25
N ASN A 63 -2.19 39.33 8.99
CA ASN A 63 -2.09 40.80 8.86
C ASN A 63 -2.57 41.58 10.10
N ILE A 64 -2.22 41.11 11.30
CA ILE A 64 -2.57 41.79 12.56
C ILE A 64 -1.35 42.48 13.14
N GLU A 65 -1.50 43.74 13.54
CA GLU A 65 -0.52 44.49 14.31
C GLU A 65 -0.98 44.63 15.76
N VAL A 66 -0.24 44.04 16.69
CA VAL A 66 -0.50 44.12 18.12
C VAL A 66 0.28 45.32 18.69
N PRO A 67 -0.37 46.29 19.36
CA PRO A 67 0.33 47.40 19.99
C PRO A 67 1.30 46.91 21.07
N ALA A 68 2.51 47.48 21.12
CA ALA A 68 3.54 47.09 22.09
C ALA A 68 3.13 47.28 23.57
N ASN A 69 2.15 48.16 23.84
CA ASN A 69 1.59 48.44 25.17
C ASN A 69 0.24 47.73 25.43
N GLY A 70 -0.18 46.82 24.54
CA GLY A 70 -1.44 46.10 24.67
C GLY A 70 -1.41 45.09 25.81
N ASN A 71 -2.53 44.94 26.52
CA ASN A 71 -2.65 43.96 27.61
C ASN A 71 -2.66 42.53 27.03
N LEU A 72 -1.50 41.85 27.05
CA LEU A 72 -1.35 40.49 26.50
C LEU A 72 -2.29 39.45 27.14
N THR A 73 -2.83 39.72 28.34
CA THR A 73 -3.79 38.82 29.00
C THR A 73 -5.14 38.74 28.28
N GLU A 74 -5.51 39.76 27.51
CA GLU A 74 -6.77 39.80 26.74
C GLU A 74 -6.70 38.94 25.47
N LEU A 75 -5.49 38.62 25.00
CA LEU A 75 -5.24 37.81 23.80
C LEU A 75 -5.15 36.31 24.10
N ARG A 76 -5.17 35.90 25.37
CA ARG A 76 -4.94 34.52 25.79
C ARG A 76 -6.12 33.62 25.41
N SER A 77 -5.84 32.50 24.74
CA SER A 77 -6.84 31.46 24.44
C SER A 77 -6.80 30.29 25.43
N GLU A 78 -7.94 29.63 25.58
CA GLU A 78 -8.11 28.37 26.32
C GLU A 78 -8.12 27.14 25.38
N LEU A 79 -7.57 27.33 24.18
CA LEU A 79 -7.59 26.36 23.10
C LEU A 79 -6.69 25.16 23.40
N LEU A 80 -7.26 23.96 23.35
CA LEU A 80 -6.57 22.69 23.59
C LEU A 80 -6.25 21.96 22.30
N GLU A 81 -7.10 22.06 21.28
CA GLU A 81 -6.99 21.24 20.07
C GLU A 81 -7.60 21.93 18.83
N ILE A 82 -6.90 21.78 17.70
CA ILE A 82 -7.31 22.27 16.38
C ILE A 82 -7.48 21.07 15.44
N ARG A 83 -8.61 21.00 14.74
CA ARG A 83 -8.95 19.87 13.87
C ARG A 83 -8.28 19.90 12.50
N ASP A 84 -8.19 21.07 11.87
CA ASP A 84 -7.56 21.22 10.55
C ASP A 84 -6.11 21.71 10.72
N TYR A 85 -5.84 22.98 10.41
CA TYR A 85 -4.51 23.56 10.46
C TYR A 85 -4.48 24.90 11.19
N LEU A 86 -3.27 25.31 11.60
CA LEU A 86 -2.98 26.62 12.18
C LEU A 86 -2.07 27.42 11.24
N MET A 87 -2.51 28.61 10.85
CA MET A 87 -1.74 29.55 10.03
C MET A 87 -1.54 30.87 10.77
N ILE A 88 -0.29 31.35 10.83
CA ILE A 88 0.08 32.63 11.42
C ILE A 88 0.97 33.38 10.42
N TYR A 89 0.42 34.47 9.88
CA TYR A 89 1.02 35.27 8.83
C TYR A 89 1.03 36.75 9.19
N ARG A 90 2.22 37.37 9.20
CA ARG A 90 2.38 38.81 9.48
C ARG A 90 1.69 39.27 10.78
N LEU A 91 1.83 38.49 11.85
CA LEU A 91 1.45 38.88 13.20
C LEU A 91 2.59 39.71 13.82
N ASN A 92 2.49 41.02 13.71
CA ASN A 92 3.51 41.96 14.19
C ASN A 92 3.19 42.44 15.61
N GLY A 93 4.21 42.83 16.36
CA GLY A 93 4.08 43.30 17.74
C GLY A 93 4.01 42.21 18.81
N LEU A 94 3.68 40.97 18.45
CA LEU A 94 3.72 39.83 19.39
C LEU A 94 5.12 39.20 19.45
N LEU A 95 5.61 38.95 20.67
CA LEU A 95 6.94 38.37 20.91
C LEU A 95 6.94 36.84 21.04
N THR A 96 5.86 36.26 21.57
CA THR A 96 5.74 34.82 21.85
C THR A 96 4.32 34.31 21.58
N LEU A 97 4.17 33.19 20.88
CA LEU A 97 2.85 32.57 20.71
C LEU A 97 2.39 31.82 21.97
N GLN A 98 3.26 31.60 22.96
CA GLN A 98 2.86 31.04 24.25
C GLN A 98 1.77 31.89 24.92
N SER A 99 1.84 33.21 24.75
CA SER A 99 0.86 34.14 25.29
C SER A 99 -0.54 33.93 24.69
N LEU A 100 -0.60 33.50 23.43
CA LEU A 100 -1.83 33.29 22.67
C LEU A 100 -2.34 31.84 22.83
N PHE A 101 -1.46 30.84 22.74
CA PHE A 101 -1.80 29.41 22.75
C PHE A 101 -1.06 28.63 23.87
N PRO A 102 -1.26 28.98 25.15
CA PRO A 102 -0.51 28.35 26.26
C PRO A 102 -0.89 26.89 26.51
N ARG A 103 -2.07 26.44 26.03
CA ARG A 103 -2.64 25.12 26.34
C ARG A 103 -2.88 24.24 25.13
N LEU A 104 -2.44 24.67 23.94
CA LEU A 104 -2.61 23.89 22.71
C LEU A 104 -1.80 22.59 22.80
N ARG A 105 -2.48 21.45 22.63
CA ARG A 105 -1.91 20.09 22.79
C ARG A 105 -1.86 19.32 21.49
N LEU A 106 -2.82 19.50 20.58
CA LEU A 106 -2.99 18.67 19.40
C LEU A 106 -3.43 19.50 18.18
N ILE A 107 -2.82 19.22 17.02
CA ILE A 107 -3.28 19.68 15.71
C ILE A 107 -3.51 18.44 14.84
N ARG A 108 -4.73 18.21 14.36
CA ARG A 108 -5.07 16.95 13.66
C ARG A 108 -4.79 16.95 12.16
N GLY A 109 -4.91 18.08 11.46
CA GLY A 109 -4.67 18.12 10.01
C GLY A 109 -5.68 17.32 9.20
N GLU A 110 -6.97 17.31 9.58
CA GLU A 110 -8.01 16.63 8.77
C GLU A 110 -8.18 17.33 7.41
N SER A 111 -8.20 18.66 7.39
CA SER A 111 -7.95 19.49 6.20
C SER A 111 -6.60 20.20 6.33
N LEU A 112 -5.93 20.44 5.20
CA LEU A 112 -4.58 21.02 5.14
C LEU A 112 -4.57 22.34 4.38
N LEU A 113 -3.70 23.26 4.79
CA LEU A 113 -3.45 24.50 4.08
C LEU A 113 -2.66 24.20 2.79
N PHE A 114 -3.22 24.59 1.64
CA PHE A 114 -2.68 24.25 0.30
C PHE A 114 -2.52 22.74 0.08
N ASP A 115 -3.40 21.93 0.69
CA ASP A 115 -3.35 20.46 0.66
C ASP A 115 -2.03 19.84 1.19
N GLN A 116 -1.20 20.64 1.87
CA GLN A 116 0.13 20.22 2.32
C GLN A 116 0.39 20.50 3.81
N TYR A 117 0.09 21.70 4.32
CA TYR A 117 0.58 22.14 5.63
C TYR A 117 -0.49 22.08 6.73
N ALA A 118 -0.13 21.55 7.89
CA ALA A 118 -0.95 21.61 9.11
C ALA A 118 -0.55 22.73 10.07
N LEU A 119 0.70 23.20 9.98
CA LEU A 119 1.19 24.35 10.74
C LEU A 119 2.04 25.23 9.83
N ALA A 120 1.64 26.50 9.68
CA ALA A 120 2.35 27.49 8.87
C ALA A 120 2.60 28.77 9.66
N ILE A 121 3.86 29.13 9.87
CA ILE A 121 4.29 30.35 10.60
C ILE A 121 5.25 31.12 9.70
N TYR A 122 4.76 32.19 9.09
CA TYR A 122 5.47 32.86 8.00
C TYR A 122 5.45 34.40 8.12
N GLN A 123 6.58 35.06 7.87
CA GLN A 123 6.73 36.53 7.81
C GLN A 123 6.34 37.29 9.11
N ASN A 124 6.62 36.75 10.29
CA ASN A 124 6.37 37.45 11.56
C ASN A 124 7.62 38.24 12.00
N ARG A 125 7.56 39.58 12.00
CA ARG A 125 8.74 40.46 12.17
C ARG A 125 9.29 40.51 13.59
N ASN A 126 8.42 40.39 14.58
CA ASN A 126 8.77 40.61 16.00
C ASN A 126 8.84 39.31 16.81
N LEU A 127 8.36 38.20 16.25
CA LEU A 127 8.24 36.93 16.94
C LEU A 127 9.62 36.38 17.32
N ARG A 128 9.84 36.15 18.61
CA ARG A 128 11.10 35.66 19.18
C ARG A 128 11.09 34.17 19.49
N GLU A 129 9.92 33.62 19.80
CA GLU A 129 9.75 32.22 20.17
C GLU A 129 8.33 31.76 19.82
N LEU A 130 8.18 30.46 19.51
CA LEU A 130 6.87 29.87 19.26
C LEU A 130 6.15 29.53 20.57
N GLY A 131 6.84 28.89 21.52
CA GLY A 131 6.28 28.73 22.87
C GLY A 131 5.04 27.82 22.96
N PHE A 132 4.89 26.83 22.08
CA PHE A 132 3.82 25.82 22.15
C PHE A 132 4.09 24.77 23.23
N VAL A 133 4.23 25.21 24.48
CA VAL A 133 4.76 24.41 25.60
C VAL A 133 3.96 23.15 25.91
N GLN A 134 2.67 23.10 25.58
CA GLN A 134 1.81 21.92 25.79
C GLN A 134 1.63 21.05 24.55
N LEU A 135 2.18 21.43 23.39
CA LEU A 135 1.96 20.71 22.14
C LEU A 135 2.60 19.32 22.18
N ARG A 136 1.79 18.31 21.90
CA ARG A 136 2.17 16.90 21.97
C ARG A 136 2.28 16.24 20.61
N ARG A 137 1.42 16.60 19.65
CA ARG A 137 1.36 15.93 18.35
C ARG A 137 0.74 16.82 17.25
N ILE A 138 1.23 16.62 16.03
CA ILE A 138 0.67 17.09 14.76
C ILE A 138 0.39 15.85 13.90
N GLN A 139 -0.89 15.49 13.77
CA GLN A 139 -1.31 14.15 13.33
C GLN A 139 -1.17 13.93 11.82
N ARG A 140 -1.40 14.95 11.00
CA ARG A 140 -1.29 14.90 9.54
C ARG A 140 -0.85 16.26 9.01
N GLY A 141 -0.15 16.30 7.87
CA GLY A 141 0.31 17.51 7.21
C GLY A 141 1.71 17.97 7.63
N ASP A 142 2.32 18.77 6.77
CA ASP A 142 3.68 19.30 6.93
C ASP A 142 3.71 20.55 7.81
N ILE A 143 4.90 20.87 8.32
CA ILE A 143 5.15 22.07 9.12
C ILE A 143 6.03 23.04 8.33
N ARG A 144 5.62 24.30 8.22
CA ARG A 144 6.40 25.36 7.56
C ARG A 144 6.64 26.53 8.50
N ILE A 145 7.92 26.80 8.81
CA ILE A 145 8.34 27.92 9.64
C ILE A 145 9.39 28.70 8.85
N GLU A 146 9.01 29.84 8.30
CA GLU A 146 9.88 30.53 7.35
C GLU A 146 9.82 32.06 7.45
N SER A 147 10.96 32.72 7.17
CA SER A 147 11.05 34.18 7.07
C SER A 147 10.63 34.92 8.36
N ASN A 148 11.00 34.39 9.53
CA ASN A 148 10.77 35.04 10.83
C ASN A 148 12.13 35.54 11.38
N PRO A 149 12.52 36.81 11.15
CA PRO A 149 13.89 37.28 11.33
C PRO A 149 14.39 37.37 12.77
N ARG A 150 13.50 37.26 13.77
CA ARG A 150 13.86 37.30 15.20
C ARG A 150 13.58 35.98 15.94
N LEU A 151 13.17 34.94 15.24
CA LEU A 151 12.61 33.72 15.83
C LEU A 151 13.69 32.71 16.24
N CYS A 152 13.94 32.61 17.55
CA CYS A 152 14.82 31.63 18.17
C CYS A 152 14.05 30.38 18.66
N PHE A 153 14.80 29.39 19.18
CA PHE A 153 14.28 28.13 19.75
C PHE A 153 13.55 27.21 18.76
N VAL A 154 13.71 27.42 17.46
CA VAL A 154 13.09 26.54 16.44
C VAL A 154 13.90 25.26 16.28
N GLU A 155 15.22 25.35 16.32
CA GLU A 155 16.11 24.18 16.20
C GLU A 155 16.26 23.39 17.52
N THR A 156 15.88 23.99 18.65
CA THR A 156 15.89 23.33 19.96
C THR A 156 14.66 22.44 20.18
N VAL A 157 13.66 22.50 19.31
CA VAL A 157 12.46 21.65 19.37
C VAL A 157 12.68 20.37 18.55
N ASP A 158 12.42 19.22 19.15
CA ASP A 158 12.37 17.95 18.43
C ASP A 158 11.04 17.87 17.65
N TRP A 159 11.07 18.33 16.40
CA TRP A 159 9.91 18.32 15.51
C TRP A 159 9.52 16.89 15.11
N VAL A 160 10.49 15.97 15.01
CA VAL A 160 10.25 14.58 14.65
C VAL A 160 9.38 13.91 15.70
N TYR A 161 9.60 14.21 16.99
CA TYR A 161 8.76 13.73 18.08
C TYR A 161 7.28 14.17 17.97
N LEU A 162 7.03 15.34 17.39
CA LEU A 162 5.68 15.89 17.22
C LEU A 162 4.94 15.33 16.00
N LEU A 163 5.63 14.76 15.01
CA LEU A 163 5.00 14.19 13.81
C LEU A 163 4.41 12.80 14.12
N ALA A 164 3.25 12.47 13.56
CA ALA A 164 2.68 11.12 13.70
C ALA A 164 3.34 10.11 12.77
N ASN A 165 3.62 10.48 11.52
CA ASN A 165 4.29 9.63 10.54
C ASN A 165 5.53 10.32 9.94
N THR A 166 6.70 9.98 10.47
CA THR A 166 7.99 10.54 10.07
C THR A 166 8.44 10.13 8.66
N THR A 167 7.74 9.20 8.01
CA THR A 167 8.04 8.77 6.63
C THR A 167 7.28 9.57 5.57
N GLN A 168 6.13 10.14 5.92
CA GLN A 168 5.24 10.86 5.00
C GLN A 168 5.12 12.36 5.32
N GLN A 169 5.28 12.75 6.58
CA GLN A 169 5.24 14.15 7.00
C GLN A 169 6.65 14.74 7.08
N HIS A 170 6.76 16.02 6.72
CA HIS A 170 8.01 16.75 6.74
C HIS A 170 7.85 18.11 7.42
N TYR A 171 8.97 18.69 7.86
CA TYR A 171 9.02 20.07 8.34
C TYR A 171 10.08 20.86 7.58
N SER A 172 9.81 22.14 7.34
CA SER A 172 10.71 23.06 6.66
C SER A 172 10.92 24.31 7.51
N ILE A 173 12.18 24.53 7.90
CA ILE A 173 12.63 25.69 8.68
C ILE A 173 13.65 26.42 7.83
N LYS A 174 13.31 27.63 7.36
CA LYS A 174 14.17 28.41 6.44
C LYS A 174 14.10 29.90 6.74
N HIS A 175 15.17 30.64 6.42
CA HIS A 175 15.18 32.11 6.50
C HIS A 175 14.75 32.68 7.88
N ASN A 176 15.03 31.95 8.97
CA ASN A 176 14.91 32.44 10.35
C ASN A 176 16.29 32.86 10.86
N ILE A 177 16.37 33.43 12.06
CA ILE A 177 17.66 33.80 12.66
C ILE A 177 18.54 32.55 12.86
N SER A 178 19.85 32.71 12.68
CA SER A 178 20.80 31.60 12.87
C SER A 178 20.80 31.13 14.33
N PRO A 179 20.83 29.81 14.60
CA PRO A 179 20.88 29.26 15.95
C PRO A 179 22.07 29.78 16.77
N ASN A 180 23.19 30.15 16.14
CA ASN A 180 24.37 30.69 16.83
C ASN A 180 24.15 32.08 17.45
N LEU A 181 23.12 32.80 17.00
CA LEU A 181 22.73 34.12 17.53
C LEU A 181 21.61 34.01 18.56
N CYS A 182 21.17 32.78 18.87
CA CYS A 182 20.08 32.51 19.80
C CYS A 182 20.59 32.05 21.17
N PRO A 183 19.82 32.31 22.25
CA PRO A 183 20.12 31.73 23.55
C PRO A 183 19.91 30.21 23.57
N VAL A 184 20.62 29.53 24.48
CA VAL A 184 20.48 28.09 24.74
C VAL A 184 19.42 27.87 25.84
N CYS A 185 18.76 26.71 25.83
CA CYS A 185 17.84 26.29 26.90
C CYS A 185 18.50 26.45 28.29
N ASP A 186 17.75 26.89 29.30
CA ASP A 186 18.21 27.14 30.70
C ASP A 186 19.15 28.35 30.95
N GLY A 187 19.38 29.21 29.96
CA GLY A 187 19.96 30.55 30.17
C GLY A 187 21.48 30.62 30.43
N LEU A 188 21.95 31.79 30.92
CA LEU A 188 23.37 32.11 31.15
C LEU A 188 24.01 31.40 32.37
N SER A 189 23.28 30.52 33.05
CA SER A 189 23.81 29.63 34.10
C SER A 189 24.50 28.37 33.54
N ALA A 190 24.78 28.34 32.24
CA ALA A 190 25.74 27.41 31.63
C ALA A 190 27.22 27.72 32.01
N ASP A 191 27.44 28.74 32.83
CA ASP A 191 28.67 28.99 33.57
C ASP A 191 28.39 28.66 35.06
N TYR A 192 29.10 27.66 35.62
CA TYR A 192 28.94 27.12 36.98
C TYR A 192 27.60 26.46 37.33
N GLY A 193 27.38 25.24 36.83
CA GLY A 193 26.30 24.38 37.31
C GLY A 193 26.14 23.07 36.54
N TYR A 194 26.82 22.03 37.01
CA TYR A 194 26.35 20.63 37.02
C TYR A 194 25.64 20.10 35.76
N ARG A 195 26.39 19.41 34.88
CA ARG A 195 25.84 18.67 33.74
C ARG A 195 24.98 17.48 34.21
N GLN A 196 23.69 17.70 34.38
CA GLN A 196 22.70 16.64 34.17
C GLN A 196 22.22 16.71 32.72
N ASN A 197 22.48 15.67 31.94
CA ASN A 197 21.66 15.24 30.78
C ASN A 197 20.83 16.32 30.06
N THR A 198 21.44 17.28 29.37
CA THR A 198 20.68 18.21 28.51
C THR A 198 20.59 17.72 27.06
N THR A 199 19.94 16.57 26.90
CA THR A 199 19.10 16.26 25.70
C THR A 199 17.77 17.02 25.77
N GLN A 200 17.76 18.18 26.43
CA GLN A 200 16.54 18.92 26.71
C GLN A 200 16.18 19.77 25.51
N SER A 201 15.37 19.20 24.62
CA SER A 201 14.63 19.99 23.66
C SER A 201 13.78 21.03 24.41
N CYS A 202 13.72 22.27 23.95
CA CYS A 202 12.98 23.35 24.63
C CYS A 202 12.24 24.27 23.66
N TRP A 203 11.14 24.87 24.14
CA TRP A 203 10.33 25.83 23.40
C TRP A 203 10.77 27.28 23.63
N ASN A 204 11.41 27.55 24.77
CA ASN A 204 12.06 28.81 25.15
C ASN A 204 13.03 28.59 26.32
N LEU A 205 13.61 29.68 26.83
CA LEU A 205 14.55 29.67 27.96
C LEU A 205 14.01 28.98 29.23
N ASN A 206 12.70 29.11 29.49
CA ASN A 206 12.10 28.74 30.77
C ASN A 206 11.23 27.49 30.68
N SER A 207 11.06 26.91 29.49
CA SER A 207 10.12 25.83 29.24
C SER A 207 10.73 24.80 28.29
N SER A 208 11.03 23.63 28.86
CA SER A 208 11.43 22.45 28.10
C SER A 208 10.26 21.89 27.28
N GLN A 209 10.59 21.19 26.20
CA GLN A 209 9.63 20.44 25.41
C GLN A 209 9.19 19.24 26.24
N LEU A 210 7.91 19.18 26.55
CA LEU A 210 7.36 18.08 27.32
C LEU A 210 7.42 16.78 26.49
N ARG A 211 8.32 15.88 26.89
CA ARG A 211 8.52 14.56 26.27
C ARG A 211 8.27 13.48 27.31
N TYR A 212 7.50 12.48 26.95
CA TYR A 212 7.35 11.28 27.79
C TYR A 212 8.52 10.34 27.54
N THR A 213 8.91 9.62 28.58
CA THR A 213 9.95 8.59 28.48
C THR A 213 9.55 7.57 27.41
N PRO A 214 10.46 7.23 26.48
CA PRO A 214 10.17 6.22 25.47
C PRO A 214 9.81 4.89 26.14
N PRO A 215 8.94 4.08 25.50
CA PRO A 215 8.52 2.78 26.01
C PRO A 215 9.73 1.88 26.29
N ARG A 216 9.69 1.09 27.37
CA ARG A 216 10.72 0.07 27.62
C ARG A 216 10.58 -1.00 26.55
N THR A 217 11.67 -1.39 25.91
CA THR A 217 11.65 -2.46 24.89
C THR A 217 12.34 -3.74 25.38
N SER A 218 13.12 -3.66 26.46
CA SER A 218 13.71 -4.80 27.16
C SER A 218 12.77 -5.36 28.23
N ASP A 219 12.79 -6.68 28.47
CA ASP A 219 11.98 -7.37 29.49
C ASP A 219 10.47 -7.13 29.37
N CYS A 220 9.97 -7.09 28.13
CA CYS A 220 8.54 -7.00 27.84
C CYS A 220 7.99 -8.36 27.38
N PRO A 221 6.71 -8.66 27.65
CA PRO A 221 6.05 -9.82 27.06
C PRO A 221 6.21 -9.83 25.54
N THR A 222 6.43 -11.01 24.95
CA THR A 222 6.58 -11.19 23.49
C THR A 222 5.36 -10.68 22.72
N GLU A 223 4.18 -10.67 23.34
CA GLU A 223 2.92 -10.14 22.83
C GLU A 223 2.97 -8.64 22.50
N CYS A 224 3.85 -7.87 23.14
CA CYS A 224 3.94 -6.42 22.91
C CYS A 224 4.71 -6.04 21.63
N GLY A 225 5.44 -6.99 21.03
CA GLY A 225 6.23 -6.75 19.81
C GLY A 225 7.13 -5.50 19.90
N LEU A 226 7.10 -4.66 18.86
CA LEU A 226 7.92 -3.44 18.75
C LEU A 226 7.36 -2.23 19.50
N THR A 227 6.17 -2.33 20.10
CA THR A 227 5.51 -1.21 20.79
C THR A 227 6.07 -0.96 22.19
N GLY A 228 6.78 -1.94 22.75
CA GLY A 228 7.35 -1.89 24.09
C GLY A 228 6.32 -2.06 25.21
N CYS A 229 6.75 -1.95 26.46
CA CYS A 229 5.93 -2.09 27.65
C CYS A 229 6.25 -1.03 28.71
N ASP A 230 5.32 -0.84 29.66
CA ASP A 230 5.53 0.01 30.82
C ASP A 230 6.36 -0.68 31.91
N VAL A 231 6.62 0.03 33.01
CA VAL A 231 7.37 -0.50 34.16
C VAL A 231 6.70 -1.73 34.82
N ALA A 232 5.40 -1.91 34.63
CA ALA A 232 4.63 -3.06 35.13
C ALA A 232 4.55 -4.22 34.11
N GLY A 233 5.18 -4.09 32.94
CA GLY A 233 5.18 -5.11 31.89
C GLY A 233 3.95 -5.09 30.97
N LYS A 234 3.09 -4.06 31.03
CA LYS A 234 1.92 -3.94 30.14
C LYS A 234 2.32 -3.32 28.81
N CYS A 235 1.82 -3.87 27.70
CA CYS A 235 2.15 -3.40 26.35
C CYS A 235 1.73 -1.95 26.12
N CYS A 236 2.57 -1.21 25.41
CA CYS A 236 2.32 0.19 25.16
C CYS A 236 1.46 0.40 23.92
N ASN A 237 0.63 1.45 23.99
CA ASN A 237 -0.28 1.82 22.92
C ASN A 237 0.34 2.97 22.13
N SER A 238 0.60 2.74 20.84
CA SER A 238 1.16 3.74 19.92
C SER A 238 0.30 5.01 19.83
N ASN A 239 -1.00 4.91 20.11
CA ASN A 239 -1.92 6.04 20.13
C ASN A 239 -1.90 6.83 21.44
N CYS A 240 -1.14 6.43 22.44
CA CYS A 240 -1.03 7.17 23.68
C CYS A 240 0.00 8.31 23.57
N LEU A 241 -0.39 9.54 23.92
CA LEU A 241 0.50 10.71 23.92
C LEU A 241 1.04 11.10 25.30
N THR A 242 0.45 10.55 26.38
CA THR A 242 0.79 10.94 27.77
C THR A 242 1.35 9.83 28.64
N GLY A 243 1.53 8.64 28.06
CA GLY A 243 1.89 7.44 28.78
C GLY A 243 2.20 6.30 27.82
N CYS A 244 2.48 5.14 28.39
CA CYS A 244 2.87 3.96 27.63
C CYS A 244 1.68 3.01 27.48
N SER A 245 1.14 2.50 28.58
CA SER A 245 -0.02 1.61 28.61
C SER A 245 -1.36 2.34 28.53
N ALA A 246 -2.40 1.62 28.13
CA ALA A 246 -3.78 2.14 28.03
C ALA A 246 -4.28 2.77 29.35
N GLU A 247 -4.02 2.11 30.48
CA GLU A 247 -4.49 2.55 31.80
C GLU A 247 -3.85 3.85 32.29
N ASN A 248 -2.61 4.13 31.86
CA ASN A 248 -1.89 5.36 32.19
C ASN A 248 -2.01 6.43 31.10
N CYS A 249 -2.89 6.22 30.11
CA CYS A 249 -3.08 7.14 29.01
C CYS A 249 -4.18 8.18 29.27
N LYS A 250 -3.78 9.44 29.43
CA LYS A 250 -4.67 10.60 29.63
C LYS A 250 -4.99 11.36 28.34
N LEU A 251 -4.18 11.24 27.29
CA LEU A 251 -4.39 11.89 25.99
C LEU A 251 -4.10 10.92 24.85
N CYS A 252 -5.07 10.75 23.96
CA CYS A 252 -4.93 9.93 22.77
C CYS A 252 -4.55 10.76 21.54
N ALA A 253 -3.76 10.18 20.65
CA ALA A 253 -3.38 10.75 19.36
C ALA A 253 -4.57 10.75 18.40
N ASN A 254 -5.23 9.60 18.29
CA ASN A 254 -6.38 9.37 17.44
C ASN A 254 -7.68 9.48 18.24
N LEU A 255 -8.15 8.38 18.82
CA LEU A 255 -9.45 8.31 19.48
C LEU A 255 -9.32 7.68 20.87
N TYR A 256 -10.27 8.00 21.74
CA TYR A 256 -10.38 7.42 23.07
C TYR A 256 -11.62 6.53 23.18
N HIS A 257 -11.49 5.31 23.70
CA HIS A 257 -12.58 4.37 23.89
C HIS A 257 -12.43 3.61 25.22
N ASN A 258 -13.41 3.73 26.11
CA ASN A 258 -13.56 2.93 27.33
C ASN A 258 -12.25 2.77 28.16
N GLY A 259 -11.52 3.87 28.40
CA GLY A 259 -10.27 3.84 29.16
C GLY A 259 -9.00 3.57 28.36
N SER A 260 -9.07 3.38 27.03
CA SER A 260 -7.92 3.10 26.16
C SER A 260 -7.92 3.97 24.90
N CYS A 261 -6.75 4.16 24.29
CA CYS A 261 -6.64 4.85 23.00
C CYS A 261 -6.80 3.87 21.83
N VAL A 262 -7.48 4.27 20.77
CA VAL A 262 -7.70 3.44 19.58
C VAL A 262 -7.47 4.25 18.30
N ASP A 263 -7.06 3.57 17.23
CA ASP A 263 -6.86 4.20 15.91
C ASP A 263 -8.19 4.55 15.24
N GLN A 264 -9.14 3.63 15.32
CA GLN A 264 -10.46 3.73 14.73
C GLN A 264 -11.50 3.14 15.69
N CYS A 265 -12.71 3.67 15.64
CA CYS A 265 -13.83 3.12 16.39
C CYS A 265 -14.27 1.80 15.71
N VAL A 266 -13.97 0.67 16.32
CA VAL A 266 -14.45 -0.66 15.92
C VAL A 266 -15.79 -0.87 16.61
N ASP A 267 -16.84 -1.22 15.85
CA ASP A 267 -18.22 -1.43 16.33
C ASP A 267 -18.78 -0.31 17.22
N SER A 268 -18.25 0.90 17.04
CA SER A 268 -18.56 2.11 17.81
C SER A 268 -18.47 3.34 16.92
N TYR A 269 -19.00 4.46 17.39
CA TYR A 269 -19.14 5.69 16.62
C TYR A 269 -18.22 6.77 17.18
N ARG A 270 -17.46 7.40 16.29
CA ARG A 270 -16.65 8.57 16.58
C ARG A 270 -17.55 9.75 16.90
N TYR A 271 -17.50 10.19 18.14
CA TYR A 271 -18.02 11.47 18.59
C TYR A 271 -16.83 12.33 19.02
N ARG A 272 -16.48 13.33 18.18
CA ARG A 272 -15.28 14.18 18.38
C ARG A 272 -13.99 13.34 18.40
N SER A 273 -13.34 13.26 19.57
CA SER A 273 -12.08 12.55 19.83
C SER A 273 -12.30 11.24 20.60
N GLU A 274 -13.56 10.80 20.74
CA GLU A 274 -13.96 9.63 21.52
C GLU A 274 -14.80 8.67 20.66
N CYS A 275 -14.75 7.38 21.00
CA CYS A 275 -15.60 6.35 20.44
C CYS A 275 -16.71 6.05 21.45
N VAL A 276 -17.94 6.36 21.05
CA VAL A 276 -19.15 6.11 21.83
C VAL A 276 -19.89 4.91 21.24
N SER A 277 -20.55 4.14 22.10
CA SER A 277 -21.42 3.05 21.66
C SER A 277 -22.65 3.59 20.92
N PHE A 278 -23.36 2.70 20.22
CA PHE A 278 -24.64 3.05 19.59
C PHE A 278 -25.60 3.70 20.59
N LYS A 279 -25.72 3.13 21.79
CA LYS A 279 -26.62 3.60 22.85
C LYS A 279 -26.21 4.98 23.37
N GLU A 280 -24.93 5.17 23.67
CA GLU A 280 -24.39 6.45 24.14
C GLU A 280 -24.58 7.58 23.12
N CYS A 281 -24.37 7.30 21.82
CA CYS A 281 -24.64 8.29 20.78
C CYS A 281 -26.11 8.74 20.80
N ARG A 282 -27.05 7.82 21.05
CA ARG A 282 -28.49 8.13 21.16
C ARG A 282 -28.84 8.84 22.46
N ASP A 283 -28.23 8.47 23.58
CA ASP A 283 -28.42 9.12 24.87
C ASP A 283 -27.95 10.59 24.84
N LEU A 284 -26.96 10.91 23.99
CA LEU A 284 -26.52 12.28 23.69
C LEU A 284 -27.50 13.07 22.81
N GLY A 285 -28.60 12.45 22.35
CA GLY A 285 -29.55 13.05 21.41
C GLY A 285 -29.04 13.07 19.96
N ASN A 286 -27.93 12.40 19.66
CA ASN A 286 -27.34 12.35 18.33
C ASN A 286 -27.81 11.09 17.56
N ILE A 287 -27.42 11.03 16.29
CA ILE A 287 -27.77 9.94 15.38
C ILE A 287 -26.48 9.30 14.84
N PRO A 288 -26.30 8.00 15.02
CA PRO A 288 -25.14 7.27 14.50
C PRO A 288 -25.23 7.14 12.97
N LEU A 289 -24.13 7.44 12.29
CA LEU A 289 -23.97 7.26 10.85
C LEU A 289 -23.49 5.84 10.55
N ALA A 290 -24.28 5.07 9.79
CA ALA A 290 -24.02 3.65 9.53
C ALA A 290 -22.72 3.37 8.77
N ARG A 291 -22.16 4.37 8.07
CA ARG A 291 -20.88 4.27 7.35
C ARG A 291 -19.99 5.46 7.68
N GLY A 292 -18.71 5.22 7.92
CA GLY A 292 -17.79 6.25 8.43
C GLY A 292 -17.78 6.39 9.95
N ASN A 293 -18.58 5.58 10.67
CA ASN A 293 -18.60 5.45 12.14
C ASN A 293 -18.58 6.80 12.84
N ARG A 294 -19.50 7.71 12.51
CA ARG A 294 -19.59 9.04 13.14
C ARG A 294 -20.91 9.20 13.89
N CYS A 295 -20.87 9.89 15.02
CA CYS A 295 -22.05 10.27 15.79
C CYS A 295 -22.37 11.74 15.52
N LEU A 296 -23.50 12.02 14.85
CA LEU A 296 -23.85 13.33 14.31
C LEU A 296 -25.10 13.91 14.99
N LYS A 297 -25.16 15.23 15.18
CA LYS A 297 -26.37 15.89 15.71
C LYS A 297 -27.55 15.80 14.74
N GLU A 298 -27.27 15.97 13.46
CA GLU A 298 -28.22 15.87 12.37
C GLU A 298 -27.60 14.99 11.27
N CYS A 299 -28.42 14.23 10.55
CA CYS A 299 -27.92 13.48 9.42
C CYS A 299 -27.43 14.42 8.31
N PRO A 300 -26.37 14.04 7.57
CA PRO A 300 -25.92 14.80 6.40
C PRO A 300 -27.09 15.05 5.44
N ASN A 301 -27.08 16.20 4.76
CA ASN A 301 -28.15 16.63 3.84
C ASN A 301 -29.56 16.73 4.45
N LYS A 302 -29.68 16.82 5.79
CA LYS A 302 -30.95 16.90 6.53
C LYS A 302 -31.89 15.71 6.26
N GLU A 303 -31.34 14.55 5.94
CA GLU A 303 -32.15 13.36 5.71
C GLU A 303 -32.76 12.83 7.03
N PRO A 304 -33.98 12.28 6.99
CA PRO A 304 -34.56 11.68 8.18
C PRO A 304 -33.79 10.41 8.58
N PRO A 305 -33.57 10.15 9.87
CA PRO A 305 -32.97 8.91 10.34
C PRO A 305 -33.85 7.73 9.95
N LYS A 306 -33.23 6.65 9.47
CA LYS A 306 -33.93 5.40 9.12
C LYS A 306 -33.96 4.45 10.30
N GLN A 307 -35.00 3.63 10.34
CA GLN A 307 -35.19 2.63 11.39
C GLN A 307 -34.59 1.29 10.93
N GLY A 308 -33.56 0.82 11.62
CA GLY A 308 -32.94 -0.48 11.39
C GLY A 308 -33.81 -1.65 11.88
N ILE A 309 -33.32 -2.87 11.63
CA ILE A 309 -34.02 -4.15 11.87
C ILE A 309 -34.50 -4.31 13.32
N ASN A 310 -33.82 -3.69 14.28
CA ASN A 310 -34.15 -3.74 15.71
C ASN A 310 -34.95 -2.52 16.23
N GLY A 311 -35.54 -1.71 15.33
CA GLY A 311 -36.23 -0.48 15.70
C GLY A 311 -35.30 0.71 15.98
N THR A 312 -33.99 0.54 15.80
CA THR A 312 -32.92 1.50 16.10
C THR A 312 -32.75 2.53 14.99
N LEU A 313 -32.72 3.83 15.35
CA LEU A 313 -32.57 4.92 14.39
C LEU A 313 -31.09 5.20 14.05
N HIS A 314 -30.73 5.12 12.77
CA HIS A 314 -29.39 5.45 12.24
C HIS A 314 -29.49 6.33 11.00
N CYS A 315 -28.44 7.10 10.70
CA CYS A 315 -28.32 7.82 9.44
C CYS A 315 -27.77 6.85 8.39
N GLU A 316 -28.51 6.67 7.30
CA GLU A 316 -27.97 6.15 6.05
C GLU A 316 -27.83 7.33 5.10
N MET A 317 -26.60 7.64 4.70
CA MET A 317 -26.37 8.72 3.75
C MET A 317 -26.76 8.25 2.35
N ALA A 318 -27.83 8.84 1.81
CA ALA A 318 -28.20 8.69 0.42
C ALA A 318 -27.72 9.90 -0.38
N CYS A 319 -26.80 9.66 -1.30
CA CYS A 319 -26.17 10.69 -2.10
C CYS A 319 -27.04 10.96 -3.31
N ARG A 320 -27.61 12.16 -3.38
CA ARG A 320 -28.60 12.54 -4.40
C ARG A 320 -27.91 13.18 -5.59
N GLY A 321 -28.36 12.81 -6.79
CA GLY A 321 -27.88 13.39 -8.03
C GLY A 321 -27.17 12.38 -8.92
N THR A 322 -26.75 12.86 -10.08
CA THR A 322 -25.99 12.08 -11.04
C THR A 322 -24.51 12.38 -10.87
N PHE A 323 -23.75 11.35 -10.50
CA PHE A 323 -22.32 11.48 -10.24
C PHE A 323 -21.53 11.07 -11.46
N TYR A 324 -20.59 11.93 -11.86
CA TYR A 324 -19.72 11.70 -12.98
C TYR A 324 -18.28 11.64 -12.48
N VAL A 325 -17.67 10.47 -12.54
CA VAL A 325 -16.32 10.20 -12.02
C VAL A 325 -15.32 10.18 -13.18
N ARG A 326 -14.48 11.21 -13.27
CA ARG A 326 -13.32 11.28 -14.18
C ARG A 326 -11.99 11.15 -13.46
N ARG A 327 -11.90 11.70 -12.24
CA ARG A 327 -10.70 11.81 -11.42
C ARG A 327 -10.99 11.45 -9.96
N ALA A 328 -9.95 11.25 -9.14
CA ALA A 328 -10.14 10.87 -7.74
C ALA A 328 -10.92 11.93 -6.92
N SER A 329 -10.76 13.21 -7.24
CA SER A 329 -11.51 14.30 -6.58
C SER A 329 -13.02 14.21 -6.76
N ASP A 330 -13.49 13.63 -7.86
CA ASP A 330 -14.93 13.50 -8.18
C ASP A 330 -15.62 12.48 -7.29
N LEU A 331 -14.85 11.65 -6.57
CA LEU A 331 -15.36 10.66 -5.60
C LEU A 331 -15.61 11.28 -4.22
N TRP A 332 -15.10 12.47 -3.94
CA TRP A 332 -15.31 13.15 -2.65
C TRP A 332 -16.79 13.28 -2.24
N PRO A 333 -17.74 13.62 -3.14
CA PRO A 333 -19.16 13.67 -2.80
C PRO A 333 -19.78 12.30 -2.49
N LEU A 334 -19.11 11.21 -2.90
CA LEU A 334 -19.55 9.83 -2.70
C LEU A 334 -18.95 9.20 -1.43
N GLN A 335 -18.14 9.95 -0.68
CA GLN A 335 -17.54 9.48 0.56
C GLN A 335 -18.61 9.17 1.61
N ASP A 336 -18.53 7.98 2.22
CA ASP A 336 -19.47 7.45 3.23
C ASP A 336 -20.90 7.18 2.72
N CYS A 337 -21.16 7.27 1.42
CA CYS A 337 -22.49 7.00 0.84
C CYS A 337 -22.82 5.50 0.86
N ILE A 338 -24.04 5.16 1.29
CA ILE A 338 -24.56 3.77 1.27
C ILE A 338 -25.47 3.56 0.05
N ALA A 339 -26.19 4.59 -0.38
CA ALA A 339 -27.07 4.52 -1.54
C ALA A 339 -26.89 5.76 -2.42
N ILE A 340 -26.98 5.57 -3.74
CA ILE A 340 -26.97 6.65 -4.72
C ILE A 340 -28.40 6.87 -5.22
N ASN A 341 -29.03 7.96 -4.76
CA ASN A 341 -30.32 8.42 -5.25
C ASN A 341 -30.15 9.25 -6.53
N GLY A 342 -29.80 8.56 -7.60
CA GLY A 342 -29.55 9.06 -8.94
C GLY A 342 -28.74 8.04 -9.71
N SER A 343 -27.90 8.49 -10.64
CA SER A 343 -27.13 7.60 -11.52
C SER A 343 -25.63 7.79 -11.31
N LEU A 344 -24.85 6.75 -11.56
CA LEU A 344 -23.39 6.77 -11.46
C LEU A 344 -22.77 6.55 -12.84
N ILE A 345 -21.91 7.48 -13.25
CA ILE A 345 -21.20 7.43 -14.53
C ILE A 345 -19.70 7.43 -14.23
N ILE A 346 -19.01 6.39 -14.65
CA ILE A 346 -17.55 6.26 -14.54
C ILE A 346 -16.96 6.38 -15.94
N GLU A 347 -16.13 7.41 -16.14
CA GLU A 347 -15.40 7.65 -17.38
C GLU A 347 -14.01 8.17 -17.04
N LEU A 348 -13.08 7.24 -16.84
CA LEU A 348 -11.73 7.51 -16.38
C LEU A 348 -10.81 7.86 -17.55
N VAL A 349 -10.69 9.16 -17.82
CA VAL A 349 -9.92 9.68 -18.97
C VAL A 349 -8.43 9.88 -18.61
N ASP A 350 -8.11 10.16 -17.34
CA ASP A 350 -6.74 10.49 -16.92
C ASP A 350 -5.91 9.24 -16.58
N ILE A 351 -5.14 8.76 -17.54
CA ILE A 351 -4.36 7.52 -17.49
C ILE A 351 -3.21 7.57 -16.44
N LYS A 352 -2.81 8.76 -15.97
CA LYS A 352 -1.66 8.91 -15.05
C LYS A 352 -2.04 8.79 -13.58
N GLU A 353 -3.32 8.89 -13.23
CA GLU A 353 -3.80 8.91 -11.84
C GLU A 353 -4.03 7.48 -11.32
N LYS A 354 -3.45 7.14 -10.15
CA LYS A 354 -3.72 5.86 -9.47
C LYS A 354 -5.06 5.90 -8.73
N ILE A 355 -6.17 5.83 -9.46
CA ILE A 355 -7.52 6.02 -8.91
C ILE A 355 -8.15 4.75 -8.27
N ILE A 356 -7.68 3.55 -8.63
CA ILE A 356 -8.27 2.27 -8.16
C ILE A 356 -8.36 2.15 -6.63
N PRO A 357 -7.31 2.47 -5.83
CA PRO A 357 -7.41 2.39 -4.37
C PRO A 357 -8.48 3.34 -3.79
N VAL A 358 -8.65 4.52 -4.41
CA VAL A 358 -9.66 5.50 -3.99
C VAL A 358 -11.06 5.02 -4.34
N LEU A 359 -11.25 4.40 -5.51
CA LEU A 359 -12.50 3.76 -5.91
C LEU A 359 -12.88 2.63 -4.96
N GLU A 360 -11.93 1.76 -4.60
CA GLU A 360 -12.16 0.69 -3.64
C GLU A 360 -12.53 1.22 -2.26
N GLN A 361 -11.87 2.29 -1.79
CA GLN A 361 -12.19 2.90 -0.52
C GLN A 361 -13.58 3.55 -0.51
N THR A 362 -13.98 4.18 -1.60
CA THR A 362 -15.22 4.99 -1.65
C THR A 362 -16.45 4.18 -2.05
N LEU A 363 -16.31 3.32 -3.07
CA LEU A 363 -17.44 2.65 -3.73
C LEU A 363 -17.67 1.20 -3.25
N SER A 364 -16.75 0.63 -2.46
CA SER A 364 -16.94 -0.65 -1.75
C SER A 364 -18.25 -0.73 -0.97
N ASP A 365 -18.75 0.45 -0.63
CA ASP A 365 -19.64 0.66 0.48
C ASP A 365 -21.09 0.89 0.04
N ILE A 366 -21.26 1.18 -1.24
CA ILE A 366 -22.55 1.43 -1.88
C ILE A 366 -23.30 0.11 -2.02
N LYS A 367 -24.53 0.08 -1.51
CA LYS A 367 -25.47 -1.05 -1.59
C LYS A 367 -26.48 -0.91 -2.71
N GLU A 368 -26.93 0.30 -2.98
CA GLU A 368 -28.04 0.55 -3.90
C GLU A 368 -27.76 1.75 -4.82
N ILE A 369 -28.00 1.57 -6.12
CA ILE A 369 -28.05 2.64 -7.12
C ILE A 369 -29.47 2.69 -7.68
N THR A 370 -30.11 3.84 -7.56
CA THR A 370 -31.54 3.98 -7.88
C THR A 370 -31.81 4.24 -9.36
N GLY A 371 -30.94 4.98 -10.04
CA GLY A 371 -30.98 5.23 -11.48
C GLY A 371 -30.24 4.12 -12.24
N TYR A 372 -29.28 4.53 -13.07
CA TYR A 372 -28.45 3.61 -13.86
C TYR A 372 -26.98 3.67 -13.45
N LEU A 373 -26.25 2.58 -13.76
CA LEU A 373 -24.80 2.51 -13.68
C LEU A 373 -24.22 2.52 -15.09
N LYS A 374 -23.38 3.51 -15.40
CA LYS A 374 -22.73 3.67 -16.70
C LYS A 374 -21.22 3.65 -16.54
N ILE A 375 -20.54 2.79 -17.30
CA ILE A 375 -19.08 2.67 -17.28
C ILE A 375 -18.61 2.72 -18.73
N GLN A 376 -17.91 3.79 -19.10
CA GLN A 376 -17.46 3.97 -20.47
C GLN A 376 -16.04 4.48 -20.56
N ARG A 377 -15.33 4.12 -21.65
CA ARG A 377 -13.99 4.63 -21.98
C ARG A 377 -13.00 4.56 -20.82
N SER A 378 -13.18 3.59 -19.92
CA SER A 378 -12.42 3.51 -18.67
C SER A 378 -11.36 2.42 -18.80
N ALA A 379 -10.34 2.68 -19.63
CA ALA A 379 -9.25 1.76 -19.90
C ALA A 379 -8.42 1.38 -18.65
N GLN A 380 -8.57 2.13 -17.55
CA GLN A 380 -7.89 1.86 -16.29
C GLN A 380 -8.48 0.68 -15.52
N LEU A 381 -9.76 0.36 -15.76
CA LEU A 381 -10.49 -0.65 -15.01
C LEU A 381 -10.25 -2.05 -15.59
N LEU A 382 -9.67 -2.94 -14.78
CA LEU A 382 -9.63 -4.37 -15.08
C LEU A 382 -10.85 -5.12 -14.52
N SER A 383 -11.45 -4.60 -13.44
CA SER A 383 -12.54 -5.25 -12.74
C SER A 383 -13.45 -4.23 -12.05
N LEU A 384 -14.73 -4.58 -11.85
CA LEU A 384 -15.68 -3.81 -11.03
C LEU A 384 -15.87 -4.38 -9.62
N THR A 385 -14.98 -5.29 -9.20
CA THR A 385 -14.98 -5.91 -7.86
C THR A 385 -14.79 -4.93 -6.71
N PHE A 386 -14.39 -3.70 -7.01
CA PHE A 386 -14.38 -2.61 -6.03
C PHE A 386 -15.78 -2.29 -5.49
N PHE A 387 -16.88 -2.63 -6.18
CA PHE A 387 -18.24 -2.63 -5.63
C PHE A 387 -18.47 -3.85 -4.73
N LYS A 388 -17.86 -3.84 -3.55
CA LYS A 388 -17.90 -4.99 -2.62
C LYS A 388 -19.30 -5.25 -2.06
N ASN A 389 -20.11 -4.21 -1.83
CA ASN A 389 -21.41 -4.30 -1.17
C ASN A 389 -22.63 -3.99 -2.05
N LEU A 390 -22.45 -3.78 -3.35
CA LEU A 390 -23.56 -3.44 -4.24
C LEU A 390 -24.51 -4.64 -4.37
N ASP A 391 -25.79 -4.42 -4.05
CA ASP A 391 -26.82 -5.46 -4.03
C ASP A 391 -27.92 -5.18 -5.07
N THR A 392 -28.19 -3.91 -5.39
CA THR A 392 -29.32 -3.56 -6.27
C THR A 392 -29.05 -2.34 -7.15
N ILE A 393 -29.46 -2.44 -8.42
CA ILE A 393 -29.64 -1.31 -9.35
C ILE A 393 -31.13 -1.23 -9.68
N ARG A 394 -31.82 -0.16 -9.28
CA ARG A 394 -33.28 -0.09 -9.44
C ARG A 394 -33.72 0.23 -10.87
N GLY A 395 -33.02 1.14 -11.56
CA GLY A 395 -33.42 1.57 -12.90
C GLY A 395 -34.65 2.49 -12.91
N ASP A 396 -34.79 3.38 -11.93
CA ASP A 396 -35.83 4.42 -11.90
C ASP A 396 -35.64 5.43 -13.05
N VAL A 397 -34.38 5.62 -13.47
CA VAL A 397 -33.97 6.35 -14.66
C VAL A 397 -33.17 5.40 -15.54
N LEU A 398 -33.50 5.34 -16.83
CA LEU A 398 -32.89 4.44 -17.80
C LEU A 398 -32.20 5.22 -18.91
N ILE A 399 -31.06 4.72 -19.38
CA ILE A 399 -30.40 5.23 -20.58
C ILE A 399 -31.24 4.81 -21.79
N GLN A 400 -31.56 5.77 -22.66
CA GLN A 400 -32.40 5.57 -23.85
C GLN A 400 -33.74 4.89 -23.51
N ASN A 401 -34.28 5.13 -22.32
CA ASN A 401 -35.50 4.50 -21.79
C ASN A 401 -35.47 2.97 -21.75
N LYS A 402 -34.28 2.34 -21.84
CA LYS A 402 -34.13 0.88 -21.90
C LYS A 402 -33.10 0.33 -20.91
N TYR A 403 -31.93 0.95 -20.76
CA TYR A 403 -30.79 0.32 -20.07
C TYR A 403 -30.56 0.88 -18.66
N ALA A 404 -30.42 -0.01 -17.68
CA ALA A 404 -30.06 0.32 -16.29
C ALA A 404 -28.57 0.07 -15.99
N PHE A 405 -27.93 -0.82 -16.75
CA PHE A 405 -26.49 -1.07 -16.64
C PHE A 405 -25.85 -1.01 -18.03
N TYR A 406 -24.93 -0.07 -18.22
CA TYR A 406 -24.38 0.29 -19.52
C TYR A 406 -22.86 0.30 -19.47
N VAL A 407 -22.21 -0.65 -20.15
CA VAL A 407 -20.75 -0.85 -20.10
C VAL A 407 -20.20 -0.89 -21.51
N VAL A 408 -19.50 0.19 -21.92
CA VAL A 408 -19.06 0.34 -23.32
C VAL A 408 -17.63 0.85 -23.42
N ASP A 409 -16.86 0.29 -24.34
CA ASP A 409 -15.52 0.79 -24.69
C ASP A 409 -14.56 0.77 -23.49
N ASN A 410 -14.57 -0.33 -22.73
CA ASN A 410 -13.65 -0.55 -21.62
C ASN A 410 -12.63 -1.62 -22.03
N HIS A 411 -11.51 -1.15 -22.57
CA HIS A 411 -10.55 -1.99 -23.26
C HIS A 411 -9.95 -3.12 -22.40
N HIS A 412 -9.70 -2.85 -21.12
CA HIS A 412 -9.02 -3.76 -20.20
C HIS A 412 -9.94 -4.48 -19.22
N LEU A 413 -11.25 -4.25 -19.29
CA LEU A 413 -12.20 -4.82 -18.35
C LEU A 413 -12.34 -6.33 -18.56
N GLU A 414 -12.03 -7.12 -17.55
CA GLU A 414 -12.07 -8.59 -17.58
C GLU A 414 -13.14 -9.18 -16.67
N HIS A 415 -13.51 -8.46 -15.62
CA HIS A 415 -14.45 -8.92 -14.59
C HIS A 415 -15.45 -7.83 -14.17
N ILE A 416 -16.67 -8.27 -13.81
CA ILE A 416 -17.76 -7.39 -13.37
C ILE A 416 -17.93 -7.57 -11.87
N TRP A 417 -18.60 -8.64 -11.44
CA TRP A 417 -18.84 -8.94 -10.04
C TRP A 417 -17.93 -10.07 -9.52
N PRO A 418 -17.65 -10.11 -8.20
CA PRO A 418 -17.05 -11.28 -7.56
C PRO A 418 -17.93 -12.52 -7.75
N SER A 419 -17.33 -13.71 -7.86
CA SER A 419 -18.05 -14.98 -8.09
C SER A 419 -19.15 -15.31 -7.07
N ASN A 420 -19.05 -14.74 -5.86
CA ASN A 420 -19.97 -15.00 -4.75
C ASN A 420 -21.06 -13.91 -4.60
N ARG A 421 -21.19 -12.98 -5.55
CA ARG A 421 -22.08 -11.82 -5.46
C ARG A 421 -23.05 -11.74 -6.63
N GLN A 422 -24.30 -11.39 -6.35
CA GLN A 422 -25.34 -11.14 -7.34
C GLN A 422 -26.02 -9.79 -7.06
N VAL A 423 -25.78 -8.81 -7.91
CA VAL A 423 -26.46 -7.51 -7.98
C VAL A 423 -27.79 -7.60 -8.73
N ALA A 424 -28.92 -7.42 -8.05
CA ALA A 424 -30.24 -7.45 -8.69
C ALA A 424 -30.52 -6.18 -9.50
N ILE A 425 -30.93 -6.32 -10.76
CA ILE A 425 -31.39 -5.20 -11.60
C ILE A 425 -32.92 -5.25 -11.66
N GLN A 426 -33.59 -4.25 -11.05
CA GLN A 426 -35.06 -4.29 -10.88
C GLN A 426 -35.80 -3.90 -12.16
N LYS A 427 -35.42 -2.80 -12.81
CA LYS A 427 -36.02 -2.29 -14.05
C LYS A 427 -34.92 -1.99 -15.07
N GLY A 428 -35.25 -2.14 -16.35
CA GLY A 428 -34.33 -1.93 -17.46
C GLY A 428 -33.50 -3.16 -17.82
N SER A 429 -32.87 -3.10 -18.97
CA SER A 429 -31.96 -4.13 -19.51
C SER A 429 -30.50 -3.72 -19.33
N ILE A 430 -29.59 -4.55 -19.82
CA ILE A 430 -28.15 -4.30 -19.84
C ILE A 430 -27.67 -3.98 -21.26
N PHE A 431 -26.57 -3.25 -21.38
CA PHE A 431 -25.91 -2.98 -22.67
C PHE A 431 -24.40 -3.15 -22.52
N PHE A 432 -23.81 -4.04 -23.32
CA PHE A 432 -22.39 -4.36 -23.29
C PHE A 432 -21.83 -4.43 -24.71
N HIS A 433 -20.93 -3.51 -25.04
CA HIS A 433 -20.27 -3.47 -26.36
C HIS A 433 -18.84 -2.97 -26.21
N LEU A 434 -17.95 -3.39 -27.11
CA LEU A 434 -16.56 -2.92 -27.16
C LEU A 434 -15.80 -3.16 -25.83
N ASN A 435 -16.01 -4.32 -25.20
CA ASN A 435 -15.25 -4.76 -24.04
C ASN A 435 -14.44 -5.99 -24.42
N PRO A 436 -13.34 -5.82 -25.18
CA PRO A 436 -12.68 -6.93 -25.87
C PRO A 436 -12.07 -7.96 -24.91
N ARG A 437 -11.78 -7.61 -23.65
CA ARG A 437 -11.28 -8.56 -22.64
C ARG A 437 -12.34 -9.06 -21.66
N LEU A 438 -13.62 -8.70 -21.87
CA LEU A 438 -14.72 -9.16 -21.03
C LEU A 438 -15.48 -10.30 -21.70
N CYS A 439 -15.31 -11.51 -21.19
CA CYS A 439 -15.97 -12.70 -21.73
C CYS A 439 -17.49 -12.58 -21.83
N TYR A 440 -18.04 -12.86 -23.01
CA TYR A 440 -19.47 -12.91 -23.26
C TYR A 440 -20.23 -13.82 -22.27
N GLU A 441 -19.70 -14.99 -21.96
CA GLU A 441 -20.29 -15.92 -20.97
C GLU A 441 -20.43 -15.31 -19.57
N LYS A 442 -19.50 -14.44 -19.15
CA LYS A 442 -19.59 -13.76 -17.85
C LYS A 442 -20.74 -12.74 -17.84
N ILE A 443 -21.07 -12.15 -18.99
CA ILE A 443 -22.20 -11.22 -19.13
C ILE A 443 -23.51 -12.00 -19.11
N LEU A 444 -23.58 -13.17 -19.75
CA LEU A 444 -24.76 -14.03 -19.71
C LEU A 444 -25.11 -14.51 -18.28
N LYS A 445 -24.12 -14.66 -17.40
CA LYS A 445 -24.36 -14.96 -15.98
C LYS A 445 -25.16 -13.86 -15.25
N LEU A 446 -25.28 -12.66 -15.84
CA LEU A 446 -26.11 -11.57 -15.30
C LEU A 446 -27.60 -11.71 -15.67
N GLU A 447 -27.96 -12.56 -16.64
CA GLU A 447 -29.35 -12.77 -17.05
C GLU A 447 -30.30 -13.12 -15.89
N PRO A 448 -29.99 -14.09 -15.00
CA PRO A 448 -30.85 -14.41 -13.85
C PRO A 448 -30.97 -13.26 -12.82
N MET A 449 -30.15 -12.22 -12.94
CA MET A 449 -30.14 -11.06 -12.04
C MET A 449 -31.10 -9.96 -12.51
N LEU A 450 -31.63 -10.07 -13.74
CA LEU A 450 -32.63 -9.17 -14.32
C LEU A 450 -34.05 -9.60 -13.90
N LYS A 451 -34.67 -8.83 -13.01
CA LYS A 451 -36.06 -9.12 -12.57
C LYS A 451 -37.11 -8.88 -13.66
N GLY A 452 -36.76 -8.15 -14.72
CA GLY A 452 -37.64 -7.84 -15.85
C GLY A 452 -37.97 -9.00 -16.79
N ALA A 453 -37.45 -10.21 -16.55
CA ALA A 453 -37.72 -11.45 -17.31
C ALA A 453 -37.46 -11.38 -18.84
N GLN A 454 -36.79 -10.34 -19.34
CA GLN A 454 -36.39 -10.23 -20.74
C GLN A 454 -35.03 -10.92 -20.95
N LYS A 455 -34.99 -11.87 -21.90
CA LYS A 455 -33.73 -12.47 -22.34
C LYS A 455 -32.82 -11.41 -22.95
N ILE A 456 -31.52 -11.54 -22.70
CA ILE A 456 -30.51 -10.63 -23.27
C ILE A 456 -30.49 -10.80 -24.79
N SER A 457 -30.64 -9.71 -25.54
CA SER A 457 -30.58 -9.74 -27.00
C SER A 457 -29.14 -9.59 -27.50
N ILE A 458 -28.82 -10.20 -28.64
CA ILE A 458 -27.49 -10.08 -29.30
C ILE A 458 -27.18 -8.62 -29.69
N ALA A 459 -28.20 -7.83 -29.98
CA ALA A 459 -28.03 -6.40 -30.27
C ALA A 459 -27.64 -5.60 -29.02
N ASP A 460 -28.10 -6.01 -27.84
CA ASP A 460 -27.76 -5.36 -26.57
C ASP A 460 -26.40 -5.83 -26.02
N VAL A 461 -26.05 -7.09 -26.27
CA VAL A 461 -24.77 -7.70 -25.89
C VAL A 461 -24.23 -8.51 -27.06
N SER A 462 -23.27 -7.96 -27.79
CA SER A 462 -22.69 -8.62 -28.97
C SER A 462 -21.52 -9.54 -28.59
N PRO A 463 -21.54 -10.83 -28.97
CA PRO A 463 -20.41 -11.74 -28.73
C PRO A 463 -19.15 -11.34 -29.53
N ASN A 464 -19.33 -10.65 -30.65
CA ASN A 464 -18.21 -10.23 -31.51
C ASN A 464 -17.43 -9.01 -30.96
N SER A 465 -17.98 -8.32 -29.95
CA SER A 465 -17.35 -7.14 -29.35
C SER A 465 -16.98 -7.32 -27.88
N ASN A 466 -17.38 -8.44 -27.26
CA ASN A 466 -17.13 -8.75 -25.87
C ASN A 466 -16.38 -10.08 -25.77
N GLY A 467 -15.12 -10.01 -25.33
CA GLY A 467 -14.24 -11.19 -25.23
C GLY A 467 -13.44 -11.49 -26.49
N GLU A 468 -13.37 -10.56 -27.45
CA GLU A 468 -12.59 -10.69 -28.69
C GLU A 468 -11.08 -10.92 -28.44
N ARG A 469 -10.51 -10.31 -27.39
CA ARG A 469 -9.07 -10.30 -27.07
C ARG A 469 -8.71 -11.17 -25.86
N ILE A 470 -9.61 -12.04 -25.41
CA ILE A 470 -9.35 -12.97 -24.30
C ILE A 470 -10.07 -14.29 -24.50
N ILE A 471 -9.50 -15.37 -23.97
CA ILE A 471 -10.14 -16.69 -24.00
C ILE A 471 -11.14 -16.82 -22.88
N CYS A 472 -12.27 -17.44 -23.20
CA CYS A 472 -13.40 -17.58 -22.31
C CYS A 472 -13.82 -19.04 -22.17
N GLY A 473 -14.49 -19.35 -21.05
CA GLY A 473 -15.15 -20.62 -20.83
C GLY A 473 -14.22 -21.82 -20.67
N LYS A 474 -14.63 -22.95 -21.28
CA LYS A 474 -13.94 -24.25 -21.17
C LYS A 474 -12.61 -24.32 -21.94
N ALA A 475 -12.32 -23.32 -22.78
CA ALA A 475 -11.08 -23.22 -23.53
C ALA A 475 -9.93 -22.61 -22.69
N VAL A 476 -10.22 -22.04 -21.52
CA VAL A 476 -9.20 -21.53 -20.60
C VAL A 476 -8.45 -22.70 -19.97
N ARG A 477 -7.19 -22.88 -20.37
CA ARG A 477 -6.33 -23.93 -19.81
C ARG A 477 -5.68 -23.45 -18.52
N THR A 478 -5.64 -24.32 -17.52
CA THR A 478 -4.90 -24.08 -16.28
C THR A 478 -3.47 -24.56 -16.44
N LEU A 479 -2.52 -23.71 -16.08
CA LEU A 479 -1.09 -24.00 -16.13
C LEU A 479 -0.59 -24.35 -14.73
N GLU A 480 0.04 -25.50 -14.53
CA GLU A 480 0.65 -25.81 -13.24
C GLU A 480 2.07 -25.23 -13.19
N ALA A 481 2.33 -24.43 -12.15
CA ALA A 481 3.65 -23.84 -11.89
C ALA A 481 4.16 -24.31 -10.52
N THR A 482 5.46 -24.57 -10.43
CA THR A 482 6.14 -24.99 -9.20
C THR A 482 7.44 -24.22 -9.01
N ILE A 483 7.85 -24.11 -7.75
CA ILE A 483 9.13 -23.50 -7.39
C ILE A 483 10.12 -24.64 -7.18
N GLU A 484 11.18 -24.69 -7.97
CA GLU A 484 12.20 -25.73 -7.84
C GLU A 484 13.33 -25.32 -6.91
N ASP A 485 13.77 -24.06 -6.98
CA ASP A 485 14.91 -23.56 -6.22
C ASP A 485 14.84 -22.04 -6.05
N LEU A 486 15.49 -21.52 -5.02
CA LEU A 486 15.51 -20.08 -4.73
C LEU A 486 16.78 -19.64 -3.98
N ASN A 487 17.10 -18.36 -4.13
CA ASN A 487 18.17 -17.67 -3.41
C ASN A 487 17.60 -16.38 -2.79
N SER A 488 18.47 -15.55 -2.21
CA SER A 488 18.14 -14.24 -1.65
C SER A 488 17.67 -13.22 -2.69
N THR A 489 18.08 -13.37 -3.95
CA THR A 489 17.75 -12.40 -5.02
C THR A 489 17.15 -13.03 -6.28
N ALA A 490 16.97 -14.36 -6.31
CA ALA A 490 16.48 -15.06 -7.49
C ALA A 490 15.60 -16.27 -7.13
N VAL A 491 14.73 -16.67 -8.05
CA VAL A 491 13.86 -17.86 -7.93
C VAL A 491 13.78 -18.58 -9.26
N ARG A 492 13.82 -19.92 -9.24
CA ARG A 492 13.62 -20.77 -10.42
C ARG A 492 12.21 -21.32 -10.39
N ILE A 493 11.46 -20.99 -11.41
CA ILE A 493 10.07 -21.43 -11.59
C ILE A 493 10.07 -22.44 -12.72
N ALA A 494 9.40 -23.56 -12.48
CA ALA A 494 9.15 -24.59 -13.48
C ALA A 494 7.66 -24.68 -13.78
N VAL A 495 7.34 -24.84 -15.05
CA VAL A 495 5.98 -25.01 -15.56
C VAL A 495 5.76 -26.47 -15.95
N SER A 496 4.52 -26.96 -15.91
CA SER A 496 4.15 -28.28 -16.43
C SER A 496 4.49 -28.43 -17.91
N LEU A 497 4.84 -29.64 -18.34
CA LEU A 497 5.03 -29.91 -19.76
C LEU A 497 3.71 -29.72 -20.51
N MET A 498 3.80 -29.15 -21.71
CA MET A 498 2.64 -28.90 -22.57
C MET A 498 2.59 -29.93 -23.71
N SER A 499 1.42 -30.13 -24.30
CA SER A 499 1.27 -31.02 -25.45
C SER A 499 1.96 -30.43 -26.69
N TRP A 500 2.19 -31.26 -27.71
CA TRP A 500 2.82 -30.80 -28.95
C TRP A 500 1.98 -29.71 -29.65
N GLU A 501 0.65 -29.84 -29.66
CA GLU A 501 -0.31 -28.87 -30.21
C GLU A 501 -0.18 -27.48 -29.55
N ASP A 502 0.00 -27.46 -28.23
CA ASP A 502 0.13 -26.20 -27.48
C ASP A 502 1.48 -25.52 -27.71
N ILE A 503 2.53 -26.32 -27.92
CA ILE A 503 3.90 -25.81 -28.10
C ILE A 503 4.08 -25.20 -29.50
N GLU A 504 3.36 -25.66 -30.51
CA GLU A 504 3.37 -25.04 -31.85
C GLU A 504 2.91 -23.59 -31.80
N THR A 505 1.86 -23.30 -31.02
CA THR A 505 1.32 -21.95 -30.86
C THR A 505 2.05 -21.12 -29.80
N LEU A 506 2.80 -21.76 -28.88
CA LEU A 506 3.54 -21.08 -27.82
C LEU A 506 4.73 -20.26 -28.38
N ILE A 507 4.78 -18.99 -28.00
CA ILE A 507 5.93 -18.09 -28.16
C ILE A 507 6.82 -18.18 -26.92
N GLY A 508 6.23 -18.16 -25.73
CA GLY A 508 6.94 -18.26 -24.47
C GLY A 508 6.04 -18.05 -23.25
N TYR A 509 6.61 -17.54 -22.17
CA TYR A 509 5.89 -17.31 -20.91
C TYR A 509 6.12 -15.90 -20.38
N SER A 510 5.13 -15.38 -19.68
CA SER A 510 5.19 -14.15 -18.90
C SER A 510 4.97 -14.47 -17.43
N TYR A 511 5.92 -14.07 -16.60
CA TYR A 511 5.94 -14.30 -15.17
C TYR A 511 5.57 -13.00 -14.47
N HIS A 512 4.43 -13.00 -13.79
CA HIS A 512 3.96 -11.86 -13.02
C HIS A 512 4.24 -12.07 -11.55
N TYR A 513 4.87 -11.11 -10.88
CA TYR A 513 5.18 -11.21 -9.46
C TYR A 513 5.07 -9.85 -8.73
N MET A 514 4.72 -9.89 -7.44
CA MET A 514 4.64 -8.68 -6.60
C MET A 514 5.03 -8.98 -5.14
N GLU A 515 5.52 -7.96 -4.44
CA GLU A 515 5.79 -8.04 -2.99
C GLU A 515 4.45 -8.11 -2.24
N SER A 516 4.25 -9.16 -1.43
CA SER A 516 3.03 -9.29 -0.63
C SER A 516 3.30 -9.89 0.75
N PRO A 517 3.09 -9.12 1.84
CA PRO A 517 3.15 -9.64 3.21
C PRO A 517 2.05 -10.67 3.51
N HIS A 518 0.90 -10.56 2.84
CA HIS A 518 -0.28 -11.41 3.08
C HIS A 518 -0.55 -12.34 1.88
N ARG A 519 -1.28 -13.44 2.12
CA ARG A 519 -1.58 -14.48 1.10
C ARG A 519 -2.98 -14.37 0.50
N ASN A 520 -3.54 -13.17 0.42
CA ASN A 520 -4.91 -12.90 -0.03
C ASN A 520 -4.96 -12.04 -1.31
N VAL A 521 -3.92 -12.11 -2.13
CA VAL A 521 -3.78 -11.27 -3.33
C VAL A 521 -4.59 -11.84 -4.48
N THR A 522 -5.27 -10.96 -5.23
CA THR A 522 -5.93 -11.28 -6.50
C THR A 522 -5.09 -10.86 -7.71
N ARG A 523 -5.35 -11.47 -8.89
CA ARG A 523 -4.65 -11.12 -10.14
C ARG A 523 -4.87 -9.65 -10.56
N PHE A 524 -5.84 -8.96 -9.98
CA PHE A 524 -6.20 -7.57 -10.31
C PHE A 524 -5.69 -6.56 -9.28
N ASP A 525 -5.15 -7.02 -8.15
CA ASP A 525 -4.74 -6.14 -7.06
C ASP A 525 -3.62 -5.22 -7.49
N GLY A 526 -3.85 -3.91 -7.36
CA GLY A 526 -2.89 -2.89 -7.76
C GLY A 526 -2.56 -2.87 -9.26
N ARG A 527 -3.38 -3.50 -10.10
CA ARG A 527 -3.27 -3.39 -11.56
C ARG A 527 -4.05 -2.20 -12.09
N HIS A 528 -3.47 -1.56 -13.08
CA HIS A 528 -3.99 -0.41 -13.78
C HIS A 528 -3.89 -0.71 -15.26
N GLY A 529 -5.02 -0.69 -15.98
CA GLY A 529 -5.06 -1.22 -17.35
C GLY A 529 -4.06 -0.58 -18.32
N CYS A 530 -3.55 0.61 -17.99
CA CYS A 530 -2.53 1.32 -18.76
C CYS A 530 -1.09 1.13 -18.25
N GLY A 531 -0.77 0.07 -17.49
CA GLY A 531 0.62 -0.33 -17.19
C GLY A 531 1.23 0.24 -15.90
N HIS A 532 0.44 0.81 -14.99
CA HIS A 532 0.91 1.24 -13.66
C HIS A 532 0.67 0.14 -12.61
N ASP A 533 1.11 -1.08 -12.93
CA ASP A 533 0.85 -2.26 -12.13
C ASP A 533 1.82 -2.37 -10.95
N ASN A 534 1.30 -2.74 -9.78
CA ASN A 534 2.13 -3.23 -8.67
C ASN A 534 2.72 -4.63 -8.97
N TRP A 535 2.25 -5.28 -10.02
CA TRP A 535 2.79 -6.53 -10.55
C TRP A 535 3.93 -6.24 -11.51
N LEU A 536 5.13 -6.67 -11.13
CA LEU A 536 6.26 -6.73 -12.04
C LEU A 536 6.05 -7.88 -13.03
N MET A 537 6.52 -7.69 -14.26
CA MET A 537 6.42 -8.68 -15.33
C MET A 537 7.84 -8.99 -15.81
N ASP A 538 8.14 -10.28 -15.94
CA ASP A 538 9.35 -10.79 -16.59
C ASP A 538 8.93 -11.73 -17.72
N VAL A 539 9.44 -11.46 -18.93
CA VAL A 539 9.02 -12.15 -20.16
C VAL A 539 10.14 -13.04 -20.66
N SER A 540 9.86 -14.34 -20.76
CA SER A 540 10.75 -15.31 -21.38
C SER A 540 10.20 -15.68 -22.76
N PRO A 541 10.81 -15.20 -23.87
CA PRO A 541 10.39 -15.55 -25.23
C PRO A 541 10.90 -16.94 -25.65
N THR A 542 11.10 -17.83 -24.68
CA THR A 542 11.58 -19.20 -24.92
C THR A 542 10.46 -20.19 -24.59
N LYS A 543 10.43 -21.30 -25.32
CA LYS A 543 9.48 -22.40 -25.04
C LYS A 543 9.92 -23.26 -23.85
N ASN A 544 11.03 -22.92 -23.20
CA ASN A 544 11.56 -23.71 -22.09
C ASN A 544 10.64 -23.64 -20.88
N ARG A 545 10.43 -24.78 -20.22
CA ARG A 545 9.56 -24.87 -19.05
C ARG A 545 10.14 -24.19 -17.80
N ARG A 546 11.45 -23.92 -17.77
CA ARG A 546 12.13 -23.28 -16.63
C ARG A 546 12.51 -21.84 -16.94
N HIS A 547 12.41 -21.00 -15.93
CA HIS A 547 12.87 -19.61 -15.98
C HIS A 547 13.38 -19.16 -14.62
N VAL A 548 14.39 -18.28 -14.61
CA VAL A 548 14.96 -17.72 -13.40
C VAL A 548 14.65 -16.22 -13.34
N ILE A 549 13.81 -15.83 -12.39
CA ILE A 549 13.58 -14.42 -12.10
C ILE A 549 14.71 -13.94 -11.18
N THR A 550 15.34 -12.81 -11.51
CA THR A 550 16.44 -12.21 -10.75
C THR A 550 16.09 -10.81 -10.24
N GLY A 551 16.95 -10.21 -9.41
CA GLY A 551 16.73 -8.85 -8.89
C GLY A 551 15.72 -8.73 -7.75
N LEU A 552 15.34 -9.85 -7.13
CA LEU A 552 14.39 -9.88 -6.01
C LEU A 552 15.02 -9.33 -4.72
N ARG A 553 14.17 -8.82 -3.82
CA ARG A 553 14.63 -8.36 -2.50
C ARG A 553 14.86 -9.55 -1.56
N PRO A 554 15.96 -9.57 -0.78
CA PRO A 554 16.18 -10.59 0.22
C PRO A 554 15.10 -10.63 1.31
N TYR A 555 14.87 -11.83 1.85
CA TYR A 555 13.93 -12.09 2.95
C TYR A 555 12.50 -11.56 2.75
N THR A 556 12.06 -11.43 1.51
CA THR A 556 10.79 -10.80 1.12
C THR A 556 9.83 -11.86 0.57
N GLN A 557 8.56 -11.77 0.95
CA GLN A 557 7.51 -12.66 0.44
C GLN A 557 6.93 -12.09 -0.85
N TYR A 558 6.90 -12.92 -1.88
CA TYR A 558 6.35 -12.60 -3.20
C TYR A 558 5.14 -13.47 -3.51
N ALA A 559 4.14 -12.87 -4.14
CA ALA A 559 3.08 -13.56 -4.85
C ALA A 559 3.45 -13.60 -6.34
N PHE A 560 3.24 -14.72 -7.03
CA PHE A 560 3.48 -14.82 -8.46
C PHE A 560 2.46 -15.70 -9.18
N PHE A 561 2.31 -15.49 -10.48
CA PHE A 561 1.63 -16.40 -11.39
C PHE A 561 2.25 -16.32 -12.79
N VAL A 562 2.02 -17.35 -13.60
CA VAL A 562 2.57 -17.49 -14.94
C VAL A 562 1.43 -17.43 -15.96
N LYS A 563 1.67 -16.74 -17.07
CA LYS A 563 0.78 -16.67 -18.22
C LYS A 563 1.55 -17.10 -19.49
N THR A 564 0.96 -17.95 -20.33
CA THR A 564 1.56 -18.27 -21.65
C THR A 564 1.43 -17.11 -22.63
N LEU A 565 2.40 -16.99 -23.52
CA LEU A 565 2.39 -16.08 -24.67
C LEU A 565 2.19 -16.96 -25.91
N THR A 566 1.08 -16.81 -26.61
CA THR A 566 0.74 -17.62 -27.78
C THR A 566 0.58 -16.78 -29.04
N ARG A 567 0.88 -17.37 -30.20
CA ARG A 567 0.69 -16.77 -31.52
C ARG A 567 -0.80 -16.86 -31.86
N THR A 568 -1.52 -15.76 -31.64
CA THR A 568 -2.97 -15.72 -31.86
C THR A 568 -3.29 -15.51 -33.33
N ASP A 569 -3.92 -16.50 -33.96
CA ASP A 569 -4.87 -16.22 -35.04
C ASP A 569 -6.23 -15.88 -34.43
N TYR A 570 -7.05 -15.11 -35.14
CA TYR A 570 -8.36 -14.58 -34.74
C TYR A 570 -9.35 -15.63 -34.17
N HIS A 571 -9.05 -16.94 -34.24
CA HIS A 571 -9.91 -18.04 -33.79
C HIS A 571 -9.19 -19.16 -33.01
N MET A 572 -7.88 -19.06 -32.73
CA MET A 572 -7.12 -20.06 -31.98
C MET A 572 -6.35 -19.38 -30.85
N GLN A 573 -7.05 -19.09 -29.76
CA GLN A 573 -6.46 -18.45 -28.59
C GLN A 573 -6.19 -19.53 -27.52
N ILE A 574 -4.93 -19.71 -27.10
CA ILE A 574 -4.49 -20.74 -26.12
C ILE A 574 -3.66 -20.14 -24.96
N ASP A 575 -4.09 -18.99 -24.41
CA ASP A 575 -3.58 -18.47 -23.15
C ASP A 575 -3.98 -19.38 -21.98
N ALA A 576 -2.96 -19.87 -21.28
CA ALA A 576 -3.07 -20.62 -20.05
C ALA A 576 -2.51 -19.80 -18.90
N TYR A 577 -3.17 -19.90 -17.74
CA TYR A 577 -2.80 -19.16 -16.55
C TYR A 577 -2.53 -20.13 -15.40
N SER A 578 -1.51 -19.84 -14.60
CA SER A 578 -1.32 -20.53 -13.33
C SER A 578 -2.15 -19.92 -12.21
N ASP A 579 -2.31 -20.70 -11.15
CA ASP A 579 -2.74 -20.17 -9.87
C ASP A 579 -1.70 -19.24 -9.25
N ILE A 580 -2.15 -18.38 -8.34
CA ILE A 580 -1.27 -17.49 -7.59
C ILE A 580 -0.57 -18.31 -6.52
N LEU A 581 0.75 -18.35 -6.61
CA LEU A 581 1.62 -19.06 -5.69
C LEU A 581 2.46 -18.04 -4.90
N TYR A 582 2.99 -18.49 -3.77
CA TYR A 582 3.76 -17.63 -2.87
C TYR A 582 5.12 -18.26 -2.57
N PHE A 583 6.16 -17.44 -2.56
CA PHE A 583 7.48 -17.84 -2.09
C PHE A 583 8.12 -16.73 -1.27
N ARG A 584 9.14 -17.09 -0.49
CA ARG A 584 9.95 -16.14 0.27
C ARG A 584 11.41 -16.33 -0.10
N THR A 585 12.08 -15.25 -0.50
CA THR A 585 13.52 -15.27 -0.78
C THR A 585 14.33 -15.51 0.49
N LEU A 586 15.53 -16.05 0.32
CA LEU A 586 16.43 -16.33 1.45
C LEU A 586 16.94 -15.03 2.10
N PRO A 587 17.33 -15.07 3.39
CA PRO A 587 18.02 -13.96 4.02
C PRO A 587 19.37 -13.67 3.36
N SER A 588 19.83 -12.43 3.49
CA SER A 588 21.11 -11.96 3.00
C SER A 588 21.73 -10.97 3.98
N LYS A 589 22.96 -10.54 3.71
CA LYS A 589 23.68 -9.57 4.51
C LYS A 589 22.86 -8.28 4.66
N PRO A 590 22.65 -7.78 5.89
CA PRO A 590 21.90 -6.54 6.14
C PRO A 590 22.70 -5.32 5.67
N SER A 591 21.99 -4.22 5.41
CA SER A 591 22.63 -2.91 5.26
C SER A 591 23.30 -2.47 6.57
N PRO A 592 24.23 -1.49 6.57
CA PRO A 592 24.74 -0.90 7.81
C PRO A 592 23.61 -0.38 8.72
N VAL A 593 23.87 -0.35 10.02
CA VAL A 593 22.95 0.28 10.98
C VAL A 593 22.70 1.74 10.60
N ALA A 594 21.49 2.23 10.87
CA ALA A 594 21.14 3.60 10.58
C ALA A 594 21.41 4.49 11.80
N HIS A 595 21.82 5.74 11.58
CA HIS A 595 21.91 6.77 12.62
C HIS A 595 22.59 6.33 13.93
N LEU A 596 23.90 6.03 13.87
CA LEU A 596 24.73 5.82 15.05
C LEU A 596 25.12 7.16 15.68
N TYR A 597 24.83 7.34 16.97
CA TYR A 597 25.30 8.48 17.75
C TYR A 597 25.88 8.05 19.10
N CYS A 598 26.85 8.83 19.58
CA CYS A 598 27.57 8.56 20.81
C CYS A 598 27.45 9.74 21.77
N THR A 599 27.32 9.44 23.05
CA THR A 599 27.43 10.45 24.11
C THR A 599 28.50 10.02 25.09
N SER A 600 29.51 10.88 25.28
CA SER A 600 30.57 10.68 26.27
C SER A 600 30.40 11.72 27.38
N GLN A 601 29.92 11.28 28.53
CA GLN A 601 29.78 12.10 29.75
C GLN A 601 30.73 11.66 30.87
N LEU A 602 31.37 10.49 30.73
CA LEU A 602 32.22 9.85 31.72
C LEU A 602 33.62 9.62 31.11
N SER A 603 34.69 9.71 31.92
CA SER A 603 36.06 9.56 31.40
C SER A 603 36.40 8.12 31.01
N THR A 604 35.60 7.16 31.51
CA THR A 604 35.81 5.73 31.30
C THR A 604 34.66 5.02 30.56
N LYS A 605 33.58 5.73 30.23
CA LYS A 605 32.39 5.16 29.56
C LYS A 605 31.83 6.02 28.44
N VAL A 606 31.30 5.38 27.40
CA VAL A 606 30.58 6.01 26.28
C VAL A 606 29.26 5.29 26.04
N LEU A 607 28.14 6.03 25.98
CA LEU A 607 26.84 5.48 25.59
C LEU A 607 26.68 5.53 24.06
N LEU A 608 26.37 4.38 23.49
CA LEU A 608 26.09 4.17 22.06
C LEU A 608 24.60 3.96 21.84
N ASN A 609 24.05 4.60 20.81
CA ASN A 609 22.69 4.39 20.34
C ASN A 609 22.66 4.28 18.81
N TRP A 610 21.89 3.35 18.27
CA TRP A 610 21.74 3.17 16.82
C TRP A 610 20.33 2.74 16.44
N TRP A 611 19.96 2.96 15.18
CA TRP A 611 18.73 2.44 14.60
C TRP A 611 19.00 1.14 13.81
N PRO A 612 17.97 0.27 13.67
CA PRO A 612 18.10 -0.92 12.86
C PRO A 612 18.46 -0.57 11.39
N PRO A 613 19.08 -1.51 10.66
CA PRO A 613 19.37 -1.35 9.24
C PRO A 613 18.14 -0.95 8.42
N ARG A 614 18.30 -0.02 7.46
CA ARG A 614 17.20 0.35 6.53
C ARG A 614 16.72 -0.82 5.68
N ARG A 615 17.64 -1.73 5.33
CA ARG A 615 17.33 -3.01 4.67
C ARG A 615 17.87 -4.14 5.55
N PRO A 616 17.04 -4.69 6.46
CA PRO A 616 17.44 -5.77 7.34
C PRO A 616 17.80 -7.06 6.58
N ASN A 617 17.21 -7.30 5.41
CA ASN A 617 17.47 -8.47 4.56
C ASN A 617 17.35 -9.83 5.29
N GLY A 618 16.65 -9.87 6.42
CA GLY A 618 16.65 -11.00 7.35
C GLY A 618 16.19 -10.59 8.74
N ALA A 619 15.97 -11.57 9.61
CA ALA A 619 15.78 -11.32 11.04
C ALA A 619 17.16 -11.04 11.68
N ILE A 620 17.32 -9.85 12.26
CA ILE A 620 18.55 -9.47 12.96
C ILE A 620 18.66 -10.28 14.25
N SER A 621 19.71 -11.09 14.37
CA SER A 621 19.96 -11.93 15.56
C SER A 621 20.76 -11.17 16.61
N LYS A 622 21.80 -10.44 16.18
CA LYS A 622 22.75 -9.75 17.07
C LYS A 622 23.40 -8.54 16.41
N TYR A 623 23.95 -7.65 17.24
CA TYR A 623 24.86 -6.59 16.85
C TYR A 623 26.25 -6.85 17.42
N MET A 624 27.29 -6.60 16.62
CA MET A 624 28.68 -6.68 17.03
C MET A 624 29.26 -5.27 17.15
N ILE A 625 29.76 -4.92 18.33
CA ILE A 625 30.33 -3.61 18.63
C ILE A 625 31.83 -3.77 18.86
N SER A 626 32.65 -3.00 18.14
CA SER A 626 34.09 -2.96 18.37
C SER A 626 34.58 -1.53 18.59
N SER A 627 35.63 -1.39 19.40
CA SER A 627 36.23 -0.10 19.73
C SER A 627 37.74 -0.18 19.66
N VAL A 628 38.36 0.75 18.91
CA VAL A 628 39.82 0.82 18.74
C VAL A 628 40.29 2.21 19.16
N TRP A 629 41.36 2.27 19.96
CA TRP A 629 41.99 3.54 20.31
C TRP A 629 42.70 4.14 19.09
N LEU A 630 42.66 5.46 18.93
CA LEU A 630 43.41 6.17 17.89
C LEU A 630 44.50 7.04 18.51
N ASN A 631 45.76 6.78 18.16
CA ASN A 631 46.88 7.66 18.51
C ASN A 631 46.89 8.86 17.55
N VAL A 632 46.09 9.88 17.86
CA VAL A 632 46.00 11.11 17.05
C VAL A 632 47.13 12.07 17.43
N SER A 633 47.87 12.58 16.44
CA SER A 633 48.92 13.57 16.66
C SER A 633 48.31 14.95 17.03
N LYS A 634 48.99 15.74 17.88
CA LYS A 634 48.52 17.06 18.36
C LYS A 634 48.20 18.06 17.22
N ALA A 635 48.70 17.85 16.01
CA ALA A 635 48.40 18.67 14.84
C ALA A 635 46.98 18.42 14.27
N GLU A 636 46.44 17.21 14.38
CA GLU A 636 45.07 16.89 13.94
C GLU A 636 44.03 17.19 15.04
N ALA A 637 44.43 17.13 16.32
CA ALA A 637 43.57 17.45 17.47
C ALA A 637 43.17 18.94 17.55
N ASN A 638 43.96 19.84 16.95
CA ASN A 638 43.72 21.29 16.93
C ASN A 638 43.05 21.80 15.64
N SER A 639 42.60 20.91 14.75
CA SER A 639 41.74 21.28 13.63
C SER A 639 40.31 21.59 14.10
N LYS A 640 40.15 22.71 14.82
CA LYS A 640 38.85 23.34 15.03
C LYS A 640 38.33 23.82 13.66
N ASN A 641 37.16 23.31 13.28
CA ASN A 641 36.38 23.55 12.05
C ASN A 641 36.75 22.69 10.83
N TYR A 642 36.02 21.58 10.65
CA TYR A 642 35.01 21.41 9.59
C TYR A 642 34.47 19.96 9.68
N PHE A 643 33.33 19.77 10.34
CA PHE A 643 32.40 18.71 9.94
C PHE A 643 31.10 19.37 9.50
N SER A 644 31.21 20.24 8.48
CA SER A 644 30.27 20.05 7.39
C SER A 644 30.39 18.57 7.03
N PHE A 645 29.27 17.86 6.99
CA PHE A 645 29.19 16.81 5.99
C PHE A 645 29.67 17.46 4.69
N LYS A 646 30.91 17.19 4.27
CA LYS A 646 31.03 16.80 2.89
C LYS A 646 30.11 15.59 2.89
N PRO A 647 28.90 15.66 2.29
CA PRO A 647 28.28 14.42 1.91
C PRO A 647 29.42 13.67 1.24
N ALA A 648 29.52 12.35 1.46
CA ALA A 648 30.16 11.56 0.41
C ALA A 648 29.64 12.20 -0.87
N LYS A 649 30.52 12.65 -1.77
CA LYS A 649 30.10 12.73 -3.15
C LYS A 649 29.46 11.36 -3.31
N TYR A 650 28.12 11.33 -3.29
CA TYR A 650 27.38 10.46 -4.13
C TYR A 650 28.11 10.73 -5.44
N SER A 651 29.10 9.86 -5.74
CA SER A 651 29.36 9.42 -7.10
C SER A 651 27.97 9.45 -7.69
N GLU A 652 27.79 10.44 -8.56
CA GLU A 652 26.52 11.06 -8.84
C GLU A 652 25.43 10.03 -8.61
N CYS A 653 24.38 10.37 -7.87
CA CYS A 653 23.13 9.90 -8.40
C CYS A 653 23.04 10.54 -9.81
N LEU A 654 23.77 10.00 -10.80
CA LEU A 654 23.17 9.17 -11.80
C LEU A 654 22.03 8.42 -11.09
N CYS A 655 20.93 9.14 -10.90
CA CYS A 655 19.85 8.91 -11.82
C CYS A 655 20.52 8.62 -13.17
N ASN A 656 20.89 7.35 -13.40
CA ASN A 656 20.40 6.78 -14.62
C ASN A 656 18.95 7.22 -14.57
N ASP A 657 18.63 8.22 -15.38
CA ASP A 657 17.28 8.47 -15.78
C ASP A 657 16.73 7.06 -15.90
N LEU A 658 15.93 6.64 -14.91
CA LEU A 658 14.99 5.59 -15.16
C LEU A 658 14.08 6.32 -16.11
N GLU A 659 14.49 6.26 -17.38
CA GLU A 659 13.74 6.76 -18.48
C GLU A 659 12.32 6.31 -18.17
N PRO A 660 11.32 7.20 -18.20
CA PRO A 660 9.92 6.83 -18.03
C PRO A 660 9.42 5.82 -19.08
N TYR A 661 10.34 5.18 -19.81
CA TYR A 661 10.21 4.30 -20.96
C TYR A 661 10.78 2.91 -20.67
N ASN A 662 10.45 2.33 -19.50
CA ASN A 662 10.49 0.88 -19.30
C ASN A 662 9.08 0.25 -19.37
N SER A 663 8.12 0.93 -19.99
CA SER A 663 7.32 0.21 -20.99
C SER A 663 8.26 0.12 -22.19
N GLY A 664 8.70 -1.08 -22.56
CA GLY A 664 9.51 -1.24 -23.77
C GLY A 664 8.88 -0.50 -24.96
N PRO A 665 9.63 -0.27 -26.06
CA PRO A 665 9.03 0.31 -27.25
C PRO A 665 7.70 -0.38 -27.55
N GLN A 666 6.65 0.38 -27.84
CA GLN A 666 5.48 -0.23 -28.48
C GLN A 666 6.06 -1.03 -29.65
N PRO A 667 5.76 -2.33 -29.77
CA PRO A 667 6.22 -3.07 -30.93
C PRO A 667 5.75 -2.28 -32.15
N GLU A 668 6.70 -1.82 -32.97
CA GLU A 668 6.34 -1.28 -34.27
C GLU A 668 5.77 -2.47 -35.04
N ASP A 669 4.44 -2.47 -35.21
CA ASP A 669 3.66 -3.55 -35.79
C ASP A 669 4.13 -3.95 -37.21
N GLU A 670 4.99 -3.15 -37.83
CA GLU A 670 5.44 -3.32 -39.21
C GLU A 670 6.32 -4.56 -39.45
N ASN A 671 7.03 -5.07 -38.42
CA ASN A 671 7.93 -6.24 -38.59
C ASN A 671 7.57 -7.45 -37.71
N TYR A 672 6.56 -7.36 -36.85
CA TYR A 672 6.20 -8.45 -35.91
C TYR A 672 5.31 -9.53 -36.55
N TYR A 673 4.64 -9.20 -37.65
CA TYR A 673 3.86 -10.14 -38.45
C TYR A 673 4.35 -10.10 -39.90
N ASN A 674 5.29 -10.98 -40.26
CA ASN A 674 5.53 -11.25 -41.68
C ASN A 674 4.36 -12.12 -42.20
N LYS A 675 3.21 -11.47 -42.42
CA LYS A 675 1.96 -12.12 -42.84
C LYS A 675 2.18 -12.98 -44.07
N GLU A 676 3.06 -12.56 -44.96
CA GLU A 676 3.46 -13.25 -46.19
C GLU A 676 4.22 -14.54 -45.89
N GLN A 677 5.12 -14.55 -44.91
CA GLN A 677 5.83 -15.75 -44.49
C GLN A 677 4.88 -16.75 -43.83
N ILE A 678 3.97 -16.29 -42.97
CA ILE A 678 2.99 -17.15 -42.29
C ILE A 678 2.01 -17.75 -43.30
N THR A 679 1.49 -16.94 -44.23
CA THR A 679 0.63 -17.47 -45.31
C THR A 679 1.40 -18.43 -46.21
N TYR A 680 2.69 -18.20 -46.46
CA TYR A 680 3.52 -19.14 -47.20
C TYR A 680 3.70 -20.46 -46.45
N GLU A 681 4.03 -20.43 -45.14
CA GLU A 681 4.24 -21.60 -44.30
C GLU A 681 2.96 -22.42 -44.02
N ASP A 682 1.78 -21.79 -43.96
CA ASP A 682 0.48 -22.47 -43.83
C ASP A 682 -0.07 -22.95 -45.19
N ALA A 683 0.18 -22.20 -46.27
CA ALA A 683 -0.27 -22.58 -47.59
C ALA A 683 0.57 -23.72 -48.18
N LEU A 684 1.89 -23.79 -47.90
CA LEU A 684 2.77 -24.81 -48.49
C LEU A 684 2.33 -26.25 -48.15
N PRO A 685 2.09 -26.61 -46.88
CA PRO A 685 1.63 -27.96 -46.52
C PRO A 685 0.25 -28.26 -47.10
N ASN A 686 -0.65 -27.27 -47.17
CA ASN A 686 -1.99 -27.41 -47.74
C ASN A 686 -1.98 -27.50 -49.28
N LEU A 687 -1.00 -26.89 -49.95
CA LEU A 687 -0.76 -27.03 -51.39
C LEU A 687 -0.06 -28.35 -51.75
N ILE A 688 0.81 -28.84 -50.87
CA ILE A 688 1.55 -30.10 -51.04
C ILE A 688 0.71 -31.31 -50.59
N TYR A 689 -0.28 -31.11 -49.72
CA TYR A 689 -1.23 -32.15 -49.30
C TYR A 689 -2.17 -32.51 -50.45
N VAL A 690 -1.72 -33.44 -51.28
CA VAL A 690 -2.59 -34.15 -52.22
C VAL A 690 -3.22 -35.31 -51.47
N SER A 691 -4.53 -35.23 -51.21
CA SER A 691 -5.33 -36.44 -50.96
C SER A 691 -5.08 -37.40 -52.11
N ARG A 692 -4.29 -38.46 -51.88
CA ARG A 692 -4.19 -39.58 -52.80
C ARG A 692 -5.47 -40.40 -52.68
N ASN A 693 -6.59 -39.84 -53.12
CA ASN A 693 -7.71 -40.66 -53.52
C ASN A 693 -7.38 -41.26 -54.88
N SER A 694 -7.09 -42.56 -54.83
CA SER A 694 -7.11 -43.50 -55.92
C SER A 694 -8.26 -43.22 -56.89
N ASN A 695 -7.90 -43.02 -58.16
CA ASN A 695 -8.69 -43.15 -59.39
C ASN A 695 -10.21 -43.13 -59.29
N ASN A 696 -10.85 -42.08 -59.84
CA ASN A 696 -11.82 -42.26 -60.92
C ASN A 696 -12.17 -40.93 -61.63
N SER A 697 -11.84 -40.89 -62.93
CA SER A 697 -12.41 -40.07 -64.02
C SER A 697 -13.48 -39.03 -63.64
N LYS A 698 -13.12 -37.72 -63.67
CA LYS A 698 -14.02 -36.58 -64.03
C LYS A 698 -13.41 -35.17 -64.03
N ASN A 699 -12.13 -34.98 -64.40
CA ASN A 699 -11.56 -33.64 -64.55
C ASN A 699 -11.22 -33.28 -66.00
N GLU A 700 -12.25 -33.16 -66.84
CA GLU A 700 -12.20 -32.33 -68.06
C GLU A 700 -13.36 -31.33 -68.01
N LYS A 701 -13.22 -30.24 -67.25
CA LYS A 701 -14.04 -29.03 -67.47
C LYS A 701 -13.55 -27.73 -66.82
N PHE A 702 -12.46 -27.73 -66.05
CA PHE A 702 -11.99 -26.51 -65.38
C PHE A 702 -10.98 -25.65 -66.16
N HIS A 703 -10.70 -25.94 -67.44
CA HIS A 703 -9.74 -25.18 -68.27
C HIS A 703 -10.34 -24.19 -69.26
N LYS A 704 -11.60 -23.75 -69.10
CA LYS A 704 -12.19 -22.73 -69.98
C LYS A 704 -13.04 -21.72 -69.20
N VAL A 705 -12.37 -20.78 -68.54
CA VAL A 705 -12.93 -19.44 -68.24
C VAL A 705 -11.86 -18.45 -68.68
N LYS A 706 -12.17 -17.58 -69.66
CA LYS A 706 -11.17 -16.73 -70.33
C LYS A 706 -11.33 -15.23 -70.04
N ASP A 707 -12.44 -14.76 -69.46
CA ASP A 707 -12.56 -13.36 -69.05
C ASP A 707 -13.68 -13.10 -68.01
N PHE A 708 -13.63 -11.92 -67.36
CA PHE A 708 -14.49 -11.47 -66.26
C PHE A 708 -15.98 -11.33 -66.63
N ALA A 709 -16.31 -11.23 -67.92
CA ALA A 709 -17.69 -11.21 -68.39
C ALA A 709 -18.42 -12.56 -68.27
N ASP A 710 -17.69 -13.69 -68.18
CA ASP A 710 -18.28 -15.03 -67.98
C ASP A 710 -18.76 -15.26 -66.53
N LEU A 711 -18.36 -14.39 -65.58
CA LEU A 711 -18.73 -14.52 -64.16
C LEU A 711 -20.07 -13.84 -63.79
N ILE A 712 -20.68 -13.07 -64.70
CA ILE A 712 -21.90 -12.27 -64.41
C ILE A 712 -23.18 -12.92 -64.99
N ALA A 713 -23.08 -14.06 -65.69
CA ALA A 713 -24.24 -14.78 -66.19
C ALA A 713 -24.85 -15.68 -65.10
N ASP A 714 -25.83 -15.16 -64.36
CA ASP A 714 -26.71 -15.98 -63.50
C ASP A 714 -27.62 -16.89 -64.35
N PRO A 715 -27.79 -18.17 -63.97
CA PRO A 715 -29.03 -18.89 -64.22
C PRO A 715 -29.73 -19.26 -62.90
N LYS A 716 -30.84 -18.56 -62.71
CA LYS A 716 -32.08 -18.92 -61.99
C LYS A 716 -32.32 -20.43 -61.67
N VAL A 717 -32.84 -20.63 -60.44
CA VAL A 717 -33.83 -21.65 -59.98
C VAL A 717 -33.22 -23.04 -59.68
N SER A 718 -33.50 -23.76 -58.58
CA SER A 718 -34.67 -23.83 -57.67
C SER A 718 -34.26 -24.33 -56.27
N LEU A 719 -35.03 -23.87 -55.27
CA LEU A 719 -35.16 -24.44 -53.93
C LEU A 719 -35.52 -25.94 -53.96
N ASN A 720 -34.89 -26.75 -53.11
CA ASN A 720 -35.56 -27.57 -52.09
C ASN A 720 -34.58 -28.39 -51.25
N ASP A 721 -34.99 -28.56 -49.98
CA ASP A 721 -34.67 -29.63 -49.02
C ASP A 721 -33.48 -29.51 -48.06
N SER A 722 -33.86 -29.08 -46.84
CA SER A 722 -33.46 -29.59 -45.51
C SER A 722 -31.98 -29.73 -45.19
N VAL A 723 -31.47 -28.73 -44.47
CA VAL A 723 -30.22 -28.79 -43.70
C VAL A 723 -30.50 -29.50 -42.38
N ASN A 724 -29.98 -30.71 -42.22
CA ASN A 724 -29.71 -31.31 -40.90
C ASN A 724 -28.21 -31.26 -40.65
N ASP A 725 -27.87 -30.83 -39.43
CA ASP A 725 -26.54 -30.61 -38.87
C ASP A 725 -25.53 -31.72 -39.19
N VAL A 726 -24.39 -31.32 -39.77
CA VAL A 726 -23.16 -32.13 -39.76
C VAL A 726 -22.39 -31.79 -38.49
N SER A 727 -22.61 -32.62 -37.47
CA SER A 727 -21.70 -32.78 -36.34
C SER A 727 -20.40 -33.39 -36.84
N THR A 728 -19.32 -32.61 -36.84
CA THR A 728 -17.94 -33.11 -36.82
C THR A 728 -17.71 -33.84 -35.51
N THR A 729 -17.81 -35.16 -35.54
CA THR A 729 -17.28 -36.04 -34.50
C THR A 729 -16.29 -37.01 -35.10
N THR A 730 -15.03 -36.81 -34.74
CA THR A 730 -13.96 -37.81 -34.71
C THR A 730 -14.50 -39.12 -34.12
N PRO A 731 -14.22 -40.30 -34.71
CA PRO A 731 -14.83 -41.54 -34.29
C PRO A 731 -14.26 -42.05 -32.96
N ALA A 732 -15.15 -42.40 -32.03
CA ALA A 732 -14.84 -43.20 -30.85
C ALA A 732 -14.69 -44.69 -31.21
N PRO A 733 -13.91 -45.49 -30.44
CA PRO A 733 -13.67 -46.90 -30.74
C PRO A 733 -14.88 -47.76 -30.35
N LEU A 734 -15.42 -48.51 -31.30
CA LEU A 734 -16.53 -49.45 -31.06
C LEU A 734 -16.02 -50.82 -30.60
N SER A 735 -16.65 -51.27 -29.53
CA SER A 735 -16.61 -52.60 -28.92
C SER A 735 -17.09 -53.70 -29.87
N LYS A 736 -16.42 -54.86 -29.81
CA LYS A 736 -16.84 -56.13 -30.41
C LYS A 736 -18.15 -56.63 -29.77
N ASN A 737 -19.13 -56.99 -30.60
CA ASN A 737 -19.97 -58.19 -30.53
C ASN A 737 -21.11 -58.06 -31.57
N ASP A 738 -21.07 -58.83 -32.66
CA ASP A 738 -22.01 -59.93 -32.88
C ASP A 738 -21.80 -60.59 -34.25
N THR A 739 -22.03 -61.90 -34.23
CA THR A 739 -21.88 -62.87 -35.31
C THR A 739 -23.01 -62.85 -36.34
N THR A 740 -22.66 -63.05 -37.61
CA THR A 740 -23.24 -64.01 -38.59
C THR A 740 -23.30 -63.43 -40.01
N GLY A 741 -22.69 -64.15 -40.97
CA GLY A 741 -22.73 -63.81 -42.40
C GLY A 741 -21.44 -64.21 -43.11
N GLU A 742 -21.22 -65.52 -43.31
CA GLU A 742 -20.17 -66.01 -44.19
C GLU A 742 -20.42 -65.49 -45.63
N ARG A 743 -19.61 -64.52 -46.06
CA ARG A 743 -19.38 -64.24 -47.47
C ARG A 743 -17.88 -64.09 -47.69
N ASN A 744 -17.33 -65.02 -48.47
CA ASN A 744 -15.97 -64.97 -48.97
C ASN A 744 -15.80 -63.72 -49.85
N GLN A 745 -15.33 -62.63 -49.25
CA GLN A 745 -14.73 -61.47 -49.91
C GLN A 745 -13.27 -61.46 -49.47
N THR A 746 -12.44 -62.18 -50.23
CA THR A 746 -11.39 -61.62 -51.09
C THR A 746 -10.35 -60.84 -50.30
N SER A 747 -9.15 -61.41 -50.30
CA SER A 747 -7.91 -61.02 -49.64
C SER A 747 -7.46 -59.55 -49.77
N GLU A 748 -8.19 -58.73 -50.52
CA GLU A 748 -7.90 -57.32 -50.79
C GLU A 748 -8.46 -56.39 -49.69
N GLU A 749 -9.69 -56.58 -49.21
CA GLU A 749 -10.27 -55.75 -48.12
C GLU A 749 -9.58 -55.98 -46.76
N GLN A 750 -9.17 -57.22 -46.49
CA GLN A 750 -8.32 -57.53 -45.32
C GLN A 750 -6.91 -56.92 -45.47
N SER A 751 -6.39 -56.80 -46.71
CA SER A 751 -5.09 -56.18 -46.94
C SER A 751 -5.15 -54.66 -46.76
N GLU A 752 -6.24 -54.02 -47.16
CA GLU A 752 -6.45 -52.58 -47.07
C GLU A 752 -6.70 -52.14 -45.62
N SER A 753 -7.53 -52.87 -44.86
CA SER A 753 -7.69 -52.67 -43.42
C SER A 753 -6.38 -52.91 -42.63
N GLN A 754 -5.57 -53.90 -43.04
CA GLN A 754 -4.23 -54.10 -42.47
C GLN A 754 -3.24 -53.00 -42.88
N LEU A 755 -3.38 -52.41 -44.06
CA LEU A 755 -2.57 -51.29 -44.53
C LEU A 755 -2.89 -50.01 -43.74
N GLU A 756 -4.19 -49.74 -43.52
CA GLU A 756 -4.66 -48.62 -42.71
C GLU A 756 -4.24 -48.77 -41.25
N ALA A 757 -4.35 -49.97 -40.67
CA ALA A 757 -3.89 -50.24 -39.31
C ALA A 757 -2.36 -50.05 -39.18
N LYS A 758 -1.58 -50.44 -40.19
CA LYS A 758 -0.13 -50.20 -40.24
C LYS A 758 0.18 -48.71 -40.41
N ALA A 759 -0.56 -47.98 -41.24
CA ALA A 759 -0.40 -46.54 -41.41
C ALA A 759 -0.74 -45.77 -40.13
N ALA A 760 -1.78 -46.17 -39.41
CA ALA A 760 -2.14 -45.62 -38.11
C ALA A 760 -1.05 -45.89 -37.05
N GLN A 761 -0.49 -47.10 -37.01
CA GLN A 761 0.64 -47.42 -36.13
C GLN A 761 1.89 -46.62 -36.47
N GLN A 762 2.17 -46.40 -37.75
CA GLN A 762 3.31 -45.62 -38.22
C GLN A 762 3.14 -44.13 -37.92
N TYR A 763 1.92 -43.59 -38.05
CA TYR A 763 1.58 -42.24 -37.62
C TYR A 763 1.70 -42.07 -36.11
N GLU A 764 1.26 -43.06 -35.33
CA GLU A 764 1.39 -43.05 -33.87
C GLU A 764 2.85 -43.04 -33.43
N LEU A 765 3.71 -43.85 -34.07
CA LEU A 765 5.16 -43.83 -33.84
C LEU A 765 5.77 -42.47 -34.19
N TYR A 766 5.36 -41.87 -35.32
CA TYR A 766 5.78 -40.53 -35.70
C TYR A 766 5.35 -39.48 -34.67
N ARG A 767 4.09 -39.53 -34.22
CA ARG A 767 3.53 -38.64 -33.19
C ARG A 767 4.34 -38.73 -31.90
N LEU A 768 4.59 -39.95 -31.41
CA LEU A 768 5.40 -40.17 -30.20
C LEU A 768 6.84 -39.65 -30.36
N GLN A 769 7.45 -39.82 -31.53
CA GLN A 769 8.79 -39.28 -31.83
C GLN A 769 8.82 -37.75 -31.89
N VAL A 770 7.77 -37.12 -32.42
CA VAL A 770 7.63 -35.65 -32.44
C VAL A 770 7.40 -35.15 -31.02
N GLU A 771 6.49 -35.75 -30.26
CA GLU A 771 6.26 -35.41 -28.86
C GLU A 771 7.54 -35.53 -28.02
N GLN A 772 8.32 -36.59 -28.20
CA GLN A 772 9.61 -36.74 -27.50
C GLN A 772 10.59 -35.62 -27.87
N ARG A 773 10.73 -35.29 -29.16
CA ARG A 773 11.59 -34.18 -29.60
C ARG A 773 11.15 -32.84 -29.01
N VAL A 774 9.84 -32.58 -29.02
CA VAL A 774 9.25 -31.36 -28.46
C VAL A 774 9.46 -31.29 -26.95
N ARG A 775 9.29 -32.40 -26.21
CA ARG A 775 9.56 -32.47 -24.77
C ARG A 775 11.03 -32.19 -24.45
N LEU A 776 11.97 -32.75 -25.23
CA LEU A 776 13.39 -32.50 -25.07
C LEU A 776 13.77 -31.04 -25.37
N ALA A 777 13.07 -30.39 -26.30
CA ALA A 777 13.25 -28.96 -26.56
C ALA A 777 12.63 -28.06 -25.48
N GLN A 778 11.53 -28.51 -24.85
CA GLN A 778 10.86 -27.79 -23.75
C GLN A 778 11.65 -27.90 -22.43
N ASP A 779 12.46 -28.95 -22.26
CA ASP A 779 13.25 -29.19 -21.05
C ASP A 779 14.72 -29.45 -21.45
N THR A 780 15.50 -28.38 -21.58
CA THR A 780 16.94 -28.45 -21.85
C THR A 780 17.77 -28.89 -20.64
N GLY A 781 17.13 -29.16 -19.50
CA GLY A 781 17.77 -29.53 -18.24
C GLY A 781 17.88 -28.38 -17.24
N ILE A 782 18.28 -28.73 -16.02
CA ILE A 782 18.45 -27.78 -14.90
C ILE A 782 19.76 -26.97 -15.02
N GLU A 783 20.74 -27.52 -15.75
CA GLU A 783 22.10 -26.98 -15.96
C GLU A 783 22.09 -25.60 -16.66
N ASP A 784 21.07 -25.29 -17.46
CA ASP A 784 20.95 -24.00 -18.14
C ASP A 784 20.38 -22.90 -17.23
N PHE A 785 19.79 -23.28 -16.09
CA PHE A 785 19.05 -22.40 -15.18
C PHE A 785 19.62 -22.47 -13.76
N VAL A 786 20.94 -22.30 -13.65
CA VAL A 786 21.65 -22.39 -12.37
C VAL A 786 21.42 -21.15 -11.54
N ILE A 787 20.93 -21.35 -10.32
CA ILE A 787 20.92 -20.32 -9.28
C ILE A 787 22.19 -20.49 -8.46
N SER A 788 23.01 -19.45 -8.40
CA SER A 788 24.20 -19.44 -7.55
C SER A 788 23.78 -19.58 -6.08
N LYS A 789 24.20 -20.66 -5.42
CA LYS A 789 23.97 -20.83 -3.98
C LYS A 789 25.11 -20.20 -3.18
N PRO A 790 24.83 -19.61 -1.99
CA PRO A 790 25.89 -19.22 -1.10
C PRO A 790 26.72 -20.47 -0.72
N ALA A 791 28.04 -20.33 -0.78
CA ALA A 791 28.94 -21.40 -0.42
C ALA A 791 28.76 -21.78 1.07
N PRO A 792 28.74 -23.08 1.41
CA PRO A 792 28.66 -23.53 2.79
C PRO A 792 29.90 -23.11 3.59
N PRO A 793 29.81 -23.08 4.93
CA PRO A 793 30.97 -22.79 5.77
C PRO A 793 32.05 -23.87 5.58
N CYS A 794 33.33 -23.45 5.53
CA CYS A 794 34.44 -24.39 5.47
C CYS A 794 34.54 -25.24 6.76
N ALA A 795 34.88 -26.53 6.61
CA ALA A 795 35.12 -27.41 7.75
C ALA A 795 36.36 -26.99 8.56
N ASP A 796 37.36 -26.42 7.88
CA ASP A 796 38.53 -25.81 8.49
C ASP A 796 38.37 -24.28 8.56
N VAL A 797 38.52 -23.72 9.75
CA VAL A 797 38.40 -22.28 10.06
C VAL A 797 39.57 -21.48 9.50
N HIS A 798 40.68 -22.13 9.12
CA HIS A 798 41.84 -21.49 8.52
C HIS A 798 42.14 -22.01 7.10
N ALA A 799 41.12 -22.52 6.40
CA ALA A 799 41.27 -23.02 5.03
C ALA A 799 41.96 -21.99 4.12
N SER A 800 43.04 -22.40 3.48
CA SER A 800 43.75 -21.60 2.48
C SER A 800 42.86 -21.28 1.27
N VAL A 801 43.21 -20.25 0.49
CA VAL A 801 42.44 -19.86 -0.72
C VAL A 801 42.28 -21.05 -1.68
N SER A 802 43.30 -21.90 -1.82
CA SER A 802 43.23 -23.12 -2.62
C SER A 802 42.22 -24.13 -2.06
N GLN A 803 42.20 -24.35 -0.75
CA GLN A 803 41.24 -25.25 -0.09
C GLN A 803 39.81 -24.70 -0.14
N GLN A 804 39.62 -23.38 -0.10
CA GLN A 804 38.31 -22.74 -0.26
C GLN A 804 37.76 -22.93 -1.69
N LEU A 805 38.63 -22.81 -2.71
CA LEU A 805 38.28 -23.03 -4.12
C LEU A 805 37.97 -24.51 -4.40
N GLU A 806 38.77 -25.44 -3.87
CA GLU A 806 38.56 -26.88 -4.02
C GLU A 806 37.31 -27.37 -3.27
N GLY A 807 37.10 -26.91 -2.04
CA GLY A 807 35.96 -27.28 -1.20
C GLY A 807 34.68 -26.49 -1.48
N LYS A 808 34.72 -25.49 -2.38
CA LYS A 808 33.63 -24.54 -2.67
C LYS A 808 32.97 -24.00 -1.37
N CYS A 809 33.79 -23.64 -0.40
CA CYS A 809 33.34 -23.24 0.93
C CYS A 809 33.85 -21.83 1.28
N VAL A 810 33.20 -21.17 2.23
CA VAL A 810 33.61 -19.86 2.73
C VAL A 810 33.99 -19.97 4.20
N VAL A 811 35.16 -19.45 4.55
CA VAL A 811 35.60 -19.37 5.95
C VAL A 811 34.74 -18.35 6.70
N ALA A 812 34.26 -18.73 7.88
CA ALA A 812 33.49 -17.84 8.73
C ALA A 812 34.40 -16.72 9.28
N GLU A 813 33.98 -15.47 9.09
CA GLU A 813 34.64 -14.30 9.65
C GLU A 813 34.52 -14.35 11.17
N GLU A 814 35.66 -14.47 11.87
CA GLU A 814 35.72 -14.21 13.29
C GLU A 814 35.57 -12.70 13.53
N LEU A 815 34.46 -12.30 14.13
CA LEU A 815 34.19 -10.91 14.47
C LEU A 815 34.60 -10.66 15.91
N GLU A 816 35.69 -9.93 16.10
CA GLU A 816 36.09 -9.42 17.41
C GLU A 816 35.18 -8.27 17.84
N GLY A 817 34.58 -8.38 19.03
CA GLY A 817 33.75 -7.34 19.59
C GLY A 817 32.76 -7.85 20.64
N ILE A 818 31.98 -6.92 21.16
CA ILE A 818 30.94 -7.18 22.14
C ILE A 818 29.66 -7.55 21.40
N GLU A 819 29.10 -8.70 21.75
CA GLU A 819 27.84 -9.21 21.22
C GLU A 819 26.66 -8.64 22.00
N VAL A 820 25.71 -8.06 21.26
CA VAL A 820 24.48 -7.46 21.79
C VAL A 820 23.29 -8.07 21.06
N SER A 821 22.18 -8.33 21.78
CA SER A 821 20.97 -8.91 21.19
C SER A 821 20.42 -8.05 20.04
N GLY A 822 19.84 -8.68 19.01
CA GLY A 822 19.20 -8.01 17.88
C GLY A 822 18.01 -7.10 18.23
N SER A 823 17.45 -7.25 19.44
CA SER A 823 16.40 -6.37 19.99
C SER A 823 16.94 -5.15 20.75
N GLN A 824 18.24 -5.11 21.03
CA GLN A 824 18.87 -4.05 21.80
C GLN A 824 19.55 -3.03 20.88
N HIS A 825 19.23 -1.76 21.10
CA HIS A 825 19.62 -0.63 20.23
C HIS A 825 20.51 0.42 20.93
N TYR A 826 20.95 0.09 22.14
CA TYR A 826 21.85 0.93 22.94
C TYR A 826 22.84 0.05 23.71
N TYR A 827 24.04 0.58 23.97
CA TYR A 827 25.07 -0.12 24.73
C TYR A 827 26.02 0.86 25.44
N TRP A 828 26.40 0.53 26.68
CA TRP A 828 27.41 1.27 27.43
C TRP A 828 28.79 0.64 27.22
N LEU A 829 29.65 1.32 26.49
CA LEU A 829 31.03 0.90 26.29
C LEU A 829 31.86 1.34 27.50
N GLU A 830 32.37 0.38 28.27
CA GLU A 830 33.11 0.61 29.53
C GLU A 830 34.60 0.27 29.40
N GLY A 831 35.42 0.71 30.38
CA GLY A 831 36.86 0.41 30.41
C GLY A 831 37.72 1.28 29.50
N LEU A 832 37.21 2.45 29.09
CA LEU A 832 37.94 3.39 28.25
C LEU A 832 38.90 4.26 29.08
N LYS A 833 39.93 4.80 28.44
CA LYS A 833 40.90 5.72 29.06
C LYS A 833 40.43 7.17 28.90
N PRO A 834 40.65 8.06 29.89
CA PRO A 834 40.33 9.49 29.80
C PRO A 834 41.07 10.20 28.67
N GLU A 835 40.43 11.21 28.07
CA GLU A 835 40.99 12.10 27.02
C GLU A 835 41.51 11.40 25.76
N GLN A 836 41.03 10.18 25.48
CA GLN A 836 41.44 9.41 24.31
C GLN A 836 40.35 9.43 23.24
N VAL A 837 40.79 9.38 21.98
CA VAL A 837 39.89 9.27 20.83
C VAL A 837 39.71 7.80 20.47
N TYR A 838 38.45 7.37 20.40
CA TYR A 838 38.06 6.02 20.03
C TYR A 838 37.34 6.02 18.69
N ARG A 839 37.66 5.03 17.86
CA ARG A 839 36.87 4.64 16.69
C ARG A 839 35.95 3.51 17.11
N ILE A 840 34.64 3.75 17.04
CA ILE A 840 33.63 2.78 17.41
C ILE A 840 32.93 2.31 16.13
N SER A 841 32.79 0.99 15.98
CA SER A 841 32.14 0.38 14.83
C SER A 841 31.03 -0.56 15.28
N ILE A 842 29.88 -0.51 14.59
CA ILE A 842 28.75 -1.40 14.84
C ILE A 842 28.39 -2.15 13.56
N ARG A 843 28.20 -3.46 13.68
CA ARG A 843 27.70 -4.35 12.62
C ARG A 843 26.41 -5.01 13.07
N ALA A 844 25.42 -5.12 12.18
CA ALA A 844 24.21 -5.89 12.41
C ALA A 844 24.34 -7.27 11.75
N CYS A 845 23.96 -8.34 12.44
CA CYS A 845 24.09 -9.71 11.94
C CYS A 845 22.73 -10.38 11.78
N VAL A 846 22.54 -11.07 10.66
CA VAL A 846 21.35 -11.86 10.37
C VAL A 846 21.58 -13.32 10.73
N LYS A 847 20.53 -13.98 11.24
CA LYS A 847 20.56 -15.40 11.60
C LYS A 847 20.72 -16.29 10.35
N ASP A 848 21.46 -17.39 10.47
CA ASP A 848 21.56 -18.46 9.46
C ASP A 848 22.20 -18.02 8.12
N VAL A 849 23.03 -16.96 8.12
CA VAL A 849 23.80 -16.49 6.96
C VAL A 849 25.30 -16.45 7.30
N VAL A 850 26.12 -17.23 6.59
CA VAL A 850 27.58 -17.22 6.73
C VAL A 850 28.11 -15.83 6.36
N ASN A 851 28.91 -15.21 7.23
CA ASN A 851 29.38 -13.83 7.10
C ASN A 851 28.24 -12.81 6.93
N GLY A 852 27.08 -13.12 7.52
CA GLY A 852 25.82 -12.37 7.43
C GLY A 852 25.79 -11.06 8.23
N CYS A 853 26.94 -10.50 8.62
CA CYS A 853 27.02 -9.24 9.33
C CYS A 853 27.24 -8.07 8.37
N SER A 854 26.60 -6.92 8.62
CA SER A 854 26.69 -5.72 7.78
C SER A 854 28.12 -5.20 7.68
N LYS A 855 28.36 -4.31 6.70
CA LYS A 855 29.55 -3.44 6.76
C LYS A 855 29.50 -2.61 8.07
N PRO A 856 30.64 -2.33 8.69
CA PRO A 856 30.67 -1.52 9.91
C PRO A 856 30.19 -0.10 9.62
N PHE A 857 29.31 0.41 10.48
CA PHE A 857 29.06 1.84 10.57
C PHE A 857 29.98 2.41 11.64
N GLU A 858 30.82 3.38 11.26
CA GLU A 858 31.87 3.92 12.12
C GLU A 858 31.56 5.33 12.59
N ILE A 859 31.91 5.62 13.83
CA ILE A 859 31.88 6.96 14.41
C ILE A 859 33.13 7.18 15.27
N ARG A 860 33.62 8.41 15.29
CA ARG A 860 34.73 8.83 16.16
C ARG A 860 34.16 9.58 17.35
N THR A 861 34.63 9.22 18.53
CA THR A 861 34.24 9.88 19.79
C THR A 861 35.45 10.05 20.68
N GLN A 862 35.44 11.06 21.55
CA GLN A 862 36.50 11.34 22.50
C GLN A 862 35.94 11.18 23.92
N THR A 863 36.68 10.49 24.78
CA THR A 863 36.35 10.37 26.21
C THR A 863 36.66 11.67 26.94
N THR A 864 35.83 12.01 27.92
CA THR A 864 36.01 13.23 28.71
C THR A 864 37.20 13.12 29.67
N SER A 865 37.76 14.26 30.10
CA SER A 865 38.79 14.30 31.15
C SER A 865 38.21 13.86 32.50
N ARG A 866 39.05 13.29 33.38
CA ARG A 866 38.67 13.01 34.78
C ARG A 866 38.31 14.29 35.54
N THR A 867 39.02 15.38 35.28
CA THR A 867 38.71 16.70 35.86
C THR A 867 37.33 17.20 35.44
N VAL A 868 36.96 16.97 34.18
CA VAL A 868 35.64 17.31 33.65
C VAL A 868 34.56 16.36 34.21
N GLU A 869 34.89 15.09 34.45
CA GLU A 869 33.97 14.15 35.10
C GLU A 869 33.73 14.47 36.58
N GLU A 870 34.78 14.80 37.34
CA GLU A 870 34.70 15.25 38.74
C GLU A 870 33.88 16.53 38.88
N PHE A 871 34.12 17.52 37.99
CA PHE A 871 33.34 18.76 37.92
C PHE A 871 31.85 18.52 37.58
N VAL A 872 31.56 17.52 36.74
CA VAL A 872 30.19 17.16 36.36
C VAL A 872 29.47 16.39 37.47
N GLN A 873 30.19 15.60 38.26
CA GLN A 873 29.65 14.85 39.39
C GLN A 873 29.59 15.67 40.69
N GLY A 874 30.06 16.92 40.69
CA GLY A 874 29.98 17.87 41.80
C GLY A 874 30.97 17.62 42.94
N TYR A 875 32.14 17.07 42.63
CA TYR A 875 33.27 16.99 43.55
C TYR A 875 34.14 18.25 43.54
#